data_AF-A0A010QE46-F1
#
_entry.id   AF-A0A010QE46-F1
#
_cell.length_a   1.000
_cell.length_b   1.000
_cell.length_c   1.000
_cell.angle_alpha   90.00
_cell.angle_beta   90.00
_cell.angle_gamma   90.00
#
_symmetry.space_group_name_H-M   'P 1'
#
loop_
_entity.id
_entity.type
_entity.pdbx_description
1 polymer ?
#
loop_
_entity_poly.entity_id
_entity_poly.type
_entity_poly.pdbx_seq_one_letter_code
_entity_poly.pdbx_strand_id
1 'polypeptide(L)'
;MLSLARSFRLLALLASFTQAAPTKEVRTEDNGSCSRAQVAILGAGLAGITAAQALANASITDFVIVEYNNRIGGRVYNRAFGKQPGTDEPYYVELGANWVQGTESESEENPILTMVKKYNLTNTLSDFGNLTVFNESGQLPPGVMTEKSEELSKLFEKATEKYQYDAGQIILQNQQDRSARSGLAIAGWKPGSDPLAQAIEWSSMDFEYANPPEKTSQQYSAVNTNTSFQRWANVNNLVHDARGFATFFREEADLFLNKKTQLRLGTVVQNITYSVDNVTVHNEDGSCIIADYAICTFSLGVLQKEVVNFSPELPLWKRTAIQSMTMGTYTKIFMQFKPEDVFWDKSTQFFLYADPVQRGYYPYFQSLDHKDFVDGSGIIFVTVVDQQSYAVEAQDFNTTKSQIMEVLKDMFQREIPDPIDFYHHNWTREPWAYGSYSNWPPALTLEMHQNIRANLGNLWFAGEATHPQYFGFLQGAYYEGKNAGEAVAGCIKNKDDCANLRSVAYDVLNGTTSTDKYTKPTETIMRSSANGELNLLLIGDTMKDCTEKLTSPGATWLLNRHLPIRHSLAQPQVTSFSTPFSTYIERPYKIRPENVKDWEAQKVTLHRLYMEDNLPLKDTMEIMLKNYLFSATMYMRQFMKWGWRKYNTKGGQQRDLNGKTDQNRGENRSCRRPRRQQPGDWQTDGSTAAAATSNSTFSQFRGSVTRRAMPRLMLHGSETDRWTEGLFVSLYDLMCGSARQSPAWRDTSNLSPICTGGSRNAFLLFRSAMDLFREGHMRRAGVVLRRAFRDLDALAEEDSCTVFQILILEIPILCNDYAKDRETQLYLHYIWQLFSIKKEGQPIVQIAKIMFGIGSKDQRKLRDCLEQMAKIIVDLFAELRGTLDVSTLSARYMLRKPGVCENESDLIEIMDDYAALTELARKAYGENCSMVTEMELWHLGASFCVPARSHDLISSSVNLVTKLKSHRPYSWDEWDDSDLWTLSSVYSLVALANLRLQDVKTCIFNMEETIRLLEYLVYEREEGFWRERIEVMAASWRVELADILAYSGQNSRAVEVISALENLGILTLDDHECTTESIDSLSIVV
;
A
#
# COMPACT_ATOMS: atom_id res chain seq x y z
N MET A 1 41.49 29.87 -38.10
CA MET A 1 40.78 30.01 -39.39
C MET A 1 39.33 30.31 -39.01
N LEU A 2 38.73 31.51 -39.22
CA LEU A 2 38.63 32.34 -40.43
C LEU A 2 38.14 31.50 -41.62
N SER A 3 37.10 31.82 -42.40
CA SER A 3 36.22 33.00 -42.53
C SER A 3 34.93 32.51 -43.24
N LEU A 4 33.69 32.82 -42.82
CA LEU A 4 32.91 34.06 -43.06
C LEU A 4 32.53 34.34 -44.54
N ALA A 5 31.26 34.70 -44.77
CA ALA A 5 30.68 35.40 -45.94
C ALA A 5 30.40 34.57 -47.25
N ARG A 6 29.37 34.86 -48.08
CA ARG A 6 28.26 35.85 -48.07
C ARG A 6 27.17 35.49 -49.12
N SER A 7 25.92 35.91 -48.87
CA SER A 7 24.88 36.48 -49.79
C SER A 7 24.68 35.91 -51.23
N PHE A 8 23.46 35.79 -51.80
CA PHE A 8 22.46 36.86 -52.02
C PHE A 8 21.06 36.32 -52.44
N ARG A 9 20.03 37.18 -52.36
CA ARG A 9 18.67 36.98 -52.91
C ARG A 9 18.55 37.55 -54.34
N LEU A 10 17.70 36.97 -55.20
CA LEU A 10 16.71 37.65 -56.08
C LEU A 10 15.76 36.56 -56.67
N LEU A 11 14.46 36.47 -56.39
CA LEU A 11 13.27 37.28 -56.76
C LEU A 11 12.68 37.05 -58.18
N ALA A 12 11.65 36.19 -58.21
CA ALA A 12 10.32 36.41 -58.80
C ALA A 12 9.99 36.19 -60.30
N LEU A 13 8.68 35.96 -60.51
CA LEU A 13 7.88 35.82 -61.74
C LEU A 13 7.98 34.43 -62.42
N LEU A 14 6.88 33.75 -62.78
CA LEU A 14 5.50 34.22 -63.04
C LEU A 14 4.41 33.54 -62.17
N ALA A 15 3.22 34.15 -62.16
CA ALA A 15 2.10 33.76 -61.30
C ALA A 15 0.80 33.48 -62.10
N SER A 16 0.00 32.57 -61.54
CA SER A 16 -1.48 32.55 -61.52
C SER A 16 -2.31 32.65 -62.80
N PHE A 17 -3.12 31.62 -63.05
CA PHE A 17 -4.57 31.82 -63.23
C PHE A 17 -5.35 30.79 -62.41
N THR A 18 -6.31 31.28 -61.63
CA THR A 18 -7.14 30.53 -60.68
C THR A 18 -8.50 30.18 -61.30
N GLN A 19 -9.06 29.02 -60.97
CA GLN A 19 -10.51 28.83 -61.05
C GLN A 19 -11.04 28.17 -59.77
N ALA A 20 -12.17 28.69 -59.30
CA ALA A 20 -12.62 28.63 -57.91
C ALA A 20 -12.81 27.21 -57.35
N ALA A 21 -12.19 26.94 -56.19
CA ALA A 21 -12.82 26.08 -55.20
C ALA A 21 -14.10 26.79 -54.69
N PRO A 22 -15.19 26.06 -54.35
CA PRO A 22 -16.38 26.68 -53.83
C PRO A 22 -16.04 27.38 -52.51
N THR A 23 -16.17 28.70 -52.48
CA THR A 23 -16.18 29.47 -51.25
C THR A 23 -17.34 28.96 -50.42
N LYS A 24 -17.05 28.12 -49.42
CA LYS A 24 -17.93 27.99 -48.25
C LYS A 24 -18.07 29.41 -47.72
N GLU A 25 -19.24 30.00 -47.92
CA GLU A 25 -19.58 31.27 -47.28
C GLU A 25 -19.27 31.12 -45.80
N VAL A 26 -18.67 32.16 -45.21
CA VAL A 26 -18.70 32.32 -43.76
C VAL A 26 -20.17 32.51 -43.43
N ARG A 27 -20.86 31.40 -43.13
CA ARG A 27 -22.18 31.43 -42.53
C ARG A 27 -22.01 32.15 -41.21
N THR A 28 -22.48 33.39 -41.20
CA THR A 28 -22.76 34.18 -40.02
C THR A 28 -23.39 33.29 -38.97
N GLU A 29 -22.73 33.19 -37.82
CA GLU A 29 -23.22 32.68 -36.53
C GLU A 29 -24.58 31.96 -36.61
N ASP A 30 -24.59 30.72 -37.11
CA ASP A 30 -25.66 29.80 -36.72
C ASP A 30 -25.39 29.51 -35.24
N ASN A 31 -26.21 30.09 -34.38
CA ASN A 31 -25.98 30.17 -32.93
C ASN A 31 -26.34 28.83 -32.27
N GLY A 32 -25.71 27.77 -32.75
CA GLY A 32 -25.81 26.39 -32.26
C GLY A 32 -25.22 26.32 -30.87
N SER A 33 -26.06 26.58 -29.87
CA SER A 33 -25.68 26.56 -28.45
C SER A 33 -24.94 25.27 -28.12
N CYS A 34 -23.72 25.37 -27.59
CA CYS A 34 -22.98 24.21 -27.12
C CYS A 34 -23.87 23.38 -26.19
N SER A 35 -23.98 22.09 -26.50
CA SER A 35 -24.70 21.14 -25.65
C SER A 35 -24.09 21.17 -24.24
N ARG A 36 -24.93 21.02 -23.21
CA ARG A 36 -24.47 20.94 -21.82
C ARG A 36 -24.54 19.51 -21.32
N ALA A 37 -23.60 19.15 -20.46
CA ALA A 37 -23.61 17.94 -19.65
C ALA A 37 -22.96 18.24 -18.30
N GLN A 38 -23.15 17.40 -17.28
CA GLN A 38 -22.40 17.53 -16.04
C GLN A 38 -20.97 16.98 -16.19
N VAL A 39 -20.81 15.88 -16.94
CA VAL A 39 -19.48 15.29 -17.23
C VAL A 39 -19.31 14.97 -18.73
N ALA A 40 -18.18 15.38 -19.31
CA ALA A 40 -17.75 14.95 -20.65
C ALA A 40 -16.62 13.91 -20.55
N ILE A 41 -16.81 12.70 -21.07
CA ILE A 41 -15.80 11.65 -21.11
C ILE A 41 -15.23 11.58 -22.52
N LEU A 42 -13.91 11.71 -22.66
CA LEU A 42 -13.24 11.81 -23.95
C LEU A 42 -12.50 10.50 -24.23
N GLY A 43 -13.11 9.67 -25.08
CA GLY A 43 -12.73 8.28 -25.38
C GLY A 43 -13.73 7.26 -24.81
N ALA A 44 -14.08 6.26 -25.62
CA ALA A 44 -14.86 5.07 -25.26
C ALA A 44 -14.01 3.79 -25.29
N GLY A 45 -12.73 3.90 -24.90
CA GLY A 45 -11.93 2.77 -24.44
C GLY A 45 -12.35 2.32 -23.04
N LEU A 46 -11.69 1.27 -22.51
CA LEU A 46 -12.08 0.68 -21.21
C LEU A 46 -12.15 1.72 -20.07
N ALA A 47 -11.18 2.63 -19.99
CA ALA A 47 -11.16 3.69 -18.98
C ALA A 47 -12.34 4.66 -19.09
N GLY A 48 -12.78 4.97 -20.32
CA GLY A 48 -13.96 5.82 -20.53
C GLY A 48 -15.27 5.12 -20.14
N ILE A 49 -15.38 3.82 -20.46
CA ILE A 49 -16.55 3.02 -20.08
C ILE A 49 -16.62 2.80 -18.56
N THR A 50 -15.52 2.49 -17.88
CA THR A 50 -15.52 2.31 -16.41
C THR A 50 -15.69 3.62 -15.65
N ALA A 51 -15.20 4.75 -16.19
CA ALA A 51 -15.52 6.07 -15.66
C ALA A 51 -17.02 6.39 -15.77
N ALA A 52 -17.63 6.12 -16.93
CA ALA A 52 -19.06 6.31 -17.15
C ALA A 52 -19.90 5.40 -16.24
N GLN A 53 -19.47 4.14 -16.05
CA GLN A 53 -20.11 3.19 -15.14
C GLN A 53 -20.04 3.66 -13.68
N ALA A 54 -18.91 4.20 -13.23
CA ALA A 54 -18.76 4.76 -11.90
C ALA A 54 -19.69 5.97 -11.65
N LEU A 55 -19.84 6.87 -12.64
CA LEU A 55 -20.82 7.97 -12.58
C LEU A 55 -22.26 7.44 -12.49
N ALA A 56 -22.62 6.47 -13.34
CA ALA A 56 -23.95 5.87 -13.35
C ALA A 56 -24.28 5.15 -12.03
N ASN A 57 -23.34 4.37 -11.49
CA ASN A 57 -23.46 3.73 -10.17
C ASN A 57 -23.58 4.76 -9.03
N ALA A 58 -23.03 5.96 -9.21
CA ALA A 58 -23.21 7.08 -8.30
C ALA A 58 -24.53 7.86 -8.50
N SER A 59 -25.43 7.39 -9.37
CA SER A 59 -26.68 8.04 -9.79
C SER A 59 -26.50 9.35 -10.56
N ILE A 60 -25.34 9.56 -11.18
CA ILE A 60 -25.05 10.70 -12.06
C ILE A 60 -25.28 10.24 -13.50
N THR A 61 -26.38 10.71 -14.09
CA THR A 61 -26.82 10.34 -15.45
C THR A 61 -26.59 11.43 -16.49
N ASP A 62 -26.26 12.66 -16.07
CA ASP A 62 -25.96 13.78 -16.96
C ASP A 62 -24.49 13.75 -17.42
N PHE A 63 -24.15 12.79 -18.26
CA PHE A 63 -22.83 12.70 -18.87
C PHE A 63 -22.90 12.30 -20.34
N VAL A 64 -21.84 12.63 -21.08
CA VAL A 64 -21.68 12.28 -22.50
C VAL A 64 -20.28 11.73 -22.78
N ILE A 65 -20.20 10.61 -23.48
CA ILE A 65 -18.97 10.00 -23.98
C ILE A 65 -18.79 10.45 -25.44
N VAL A 66 -17.60 10.96 -25.76
CA VAL A 66 -17.19 11.39 -27.11
C VAL A 66 -16.05 10.48 -27.58
N GLU A 67 -16.24 9.80 -28.70
CA GLU A 67 -15.30 8.82 -29.23
C GLU A 67 -14.99 9.10 -30.70
N TYR A 68 -13.69 9.04 -31.04
CA TYR A 68 -13.19 9.25 -32.39
C TYR A 68 -13.70 8.18 -33.36
N ASN A 69 -13.70 6.92 -32.92
CA ASN A 69 -14.11 5.78 -33.72
C ASN A 69 -15.63 5.67 -33.87
N ASN A 70 -16.07 4.96 -34.92
CA ASN A 70 -17.47 4.54 -35.08
C ASN A 70 -17.85 3.34 -34.17
N ARG A 71 -17.12 3.10 -33.07
CA ARG A 71 -17.28 1.95 -32.16
C ARG A 71 -16.71 2.24 -30.76
N ILE A 72 -17.22 1.52 -29.77
CA ILE A 72 -16.60 1.37 -28.44
C ILE A 72 -15.38 0.42 -28.55
N GLY A 73 -14.38 0.58 -27.67
CA GLY A 73 -13.26 -0.35 -27.49
C GLY A 73 -11.88 0.29 -27.60
N GLY A 74 -11.73 1.32 -28.42
CA GLY A 74 -10.43 1.97 -28.68
C GLY A 74 -9.39 0.94 -29.15
N ARG A 75 -8.32 0.78 -28.38
CA ARG A 75 -7.20 -0.14 -28.66
C ARG A 75 -7.53 -1.64 -28.45
N VAL A 76 -8.71 -1.97 -27.93
CA VAL A 76 -9.28 -3.33 -28.09
C VAL A 76 -10.13 -3.30 -29.34
N TYR A 77 -9.71 -4.08 -30.35
CA TYR A 77 -10.24 -3.98 -31.70
C TYR A 77 -10.03 -5.29 -32.46
N ASN A 78 -11.13 -5.94 -32.86
CA ASN A 78 -11.13 -7.08 -33.75
C ASN A 78 -11.52 -6.72 -35.19
N ARG A 79 -11.13 -7.58 -36.13
CA ARG A 79 -11.43 -7.44 -37.55
C ARG A 79 -11.73 -8.80 -38.17
N ALA A 80 -12.65 -8.81 -39.15
CA ALA A 80 -12.86 -9.91 -40.08
C ALA A 80 -11.60 -10.15 -40.94
N PHE A 81 -11.08 -11.38 -40.93
CA PHE A 81 -9.85 -11.80 -41.59
C PHE A 81 -10.00 -13.23 -42.14
N GLY A 82 -9.44 -13.49 -43.32
CA GLY A 82 -9.48 -14.79 -43.96
C GLY A 82 -10.89 -15.27 -44.33
N LYS A 83 -11.00 -16.57 -44.59
CA LYS A 83 -12.27 -17.30 -44.83
C LYS A 83 -12.28 -18.64 -44.12
N GLN A 84 -13.44 -19.06 -43.62
CA GLN A 84 -13.63 -20.39 -43.05
C GLN A 84 -13.63 -21.46 -44.17
N PRO A 85 -13.11 -22.68 -43.93
CA PRO A 85 -13.09 -23.74 -44.93
C PRO A 85 -14.47 -24.05 -45.52
N GLY A 86 -14.61 -23.90 -46.84
CA GLY A 86 -15.84 -24.21 -47.56
C GLY A 86 -16.94 -23.14 -47.48
N THR A 87 -16.69 -21.96 -46.91
CA THR A 87 -17.65 -20.85 -46.86
C THR A 87 -17.04 -19.51 -47.31
N ASP A 88 -17.87 -18.48 -47.44
CA ASP A 88 -17.42 -17.09 -47.62
C ASP A 88 -17.40 -16.30 -46.29
N GLU A 89 -17.69 -16.95 -45.16
CA GLU A 89 -17.68 -16.31 -43.84
C GLU A 89 -16.23 -16.13 -43.33
N PRO A 90 -15.89 -14.99 -42.72
CA PRO A 90 -14.54 -14.73 -42.23
C PRO A 90 -14.28 -15.35 -40.85
N TYR A 91 -13.01 -15.42 -40.46
CA TYR A 91 -12.63 -15.49 -39.04
C TYR A 91 -12.58 -14.07 -38.45
N TYR A 92 -12.54 -13.96 -37.12
CA TYR A 92 -12.32 -12.68 -36.44
C TYR A 92 -11.04 -12.77 -35.61
N VAL A 93 -10.13 -11.81 -35.82
CA VAL A 93 -8.86 -11.72 -35.09
C VAL A 93 -8.77 -10.40 -34.34
N GLU A 94 -8.24 -10.42 -33.12
CA GLU A 94 -7.91 -9.21 -32.37
C GLU A 94 -6.66 -8.56 -32.97
N LEU A 95 -6.73 -7.29 -33.34
CA LEU A 95 -5.60 -6.50 -33.82
C LEU A 95 -4.79 -5.88 -32.67
N GLY A 96 -5.45 -5.67 -31.52
CA GLY A 96 -4.89 -5.03 -30.33
C GLY A 96 -4.77 -6.01 -29.16
N ALA A 97 -5.25 -5.60 -27.99
CA ALA A 97 -5.26 -6.46 -26.80
C ALA A 97 -5.93 -7.80 -27.09
N ASN A 98 -5.27 -8.90 -26.71
CA ASN A 98 -5.71 -10.27 -27.01
C ASN A 98 -5.76 -11.18 -25.77
N TRP A 99 -5.18 -10.73 -24.65
CA TRP A 99 -4.95 -11.56 -23.47
C TRP A 99 -5.61 -10.97 -22.21
N VAL A 100 -5.93 -11.86 -21.28
CA VAL A 100 -6.07 -11.55 -19.86
C VAL A 100 -4.72 -11.83 -19.20
N GLN A 101 -3.95 -10.79 -18.87
CA GLN A 101 -2.64 -10.91 -18.21
C GLN A 101 -2.79 -11.23 -16.72
N GLY A 102 -2.44 -12.45 -16.30
CA GLY A 102 -2.66 -12.97 -14.96
C GLY A 102 -4.14 -13.24 -14.66
N THR A 103 -4.51 -14.48 -14.39
CA THR A 103 -5.92 -14.89 -14.27
C THR A 103 -6.52 -14.74 -12.87
N GLU A 104 -6.24 -15.67 -11.96
CA GLU A 104 -6.80 -15.71 -10.61
C GLU A 104 -5.86 -16.47 -9.66
N SER A 105 -5.80 -16.04 -8.40
CA SER A 105 -5.14 -16.75 -7.31
C SER A 105 -6.17 -17.50 -6.46
N GLU A 106 -5.73 -18.19 -5.40
CA GLU A 106 -6.64 -18.79 -4.41
C GLU A 106 -7.53 -17.78 -3.67
N SER A 107 -7.22 -16.48 -3.72
CA SER A 107 -7.89 -15.44 -2.93
C SER A 107 -8.38 -14.21 -3.72
N GLU A 108 -7.89 -13.99 -4.94
CA GLU A 108 -8.25 -12.82 -5.76
C GLU A 108 -8.36 -13.18 -7.25
N GLU A 109 -9.38 -12.62 -7.92
CA GLU A 109 -9.55 -12.72 -9.37
C GLU A 109 -9.13 -11.40 -10.06
N ASN A 110 -8.51 -11.48 -11.25
CA ASN A 110 -8.29 -10.31 -12.09
C ASN A 110 -9.65 -9.77 -12.59
N PRO A 111 -9.97 -8.47 -12.42
CA PRO A 111 -11.26 -7.92 -12.87
C PRO A 111 -11.54 -8.12 -14.37
N ILE A 112 -10.51 -8.25 -15.21
CA ILE A 112 -10.69 -8.54 -16.64
C ILE A 112 -11.11 -10.00 -16.86
N LEU A 113 -10.63 -10.95 -16.03
CA LEU A 113 -11.13 -12.32 -16.03
C LEU A 113 -12.59 -12.38 -15.57
N THR A 114 -12.95 -11.63 -14.53
CA THR A 114 -14.34 -11.51 -14.05
C THR A 114 -15.28 -11.10 -15.20
N MET A 115 -14.88 -10.10 -15.99
CA MET A 115 -15.67 -9.65 -17.15
C MET A 115 -15.72 -10.68 -18.29
N VAL A 116 -14.60 -11.34 -18.58
CA VAL A 116 -14.53 -12.44 -19.57
C VAL A 116 -15.45 -13.59 -19.18
N LYS A 117 -15.46 -14.01 -17.91
CA LYS A 117 -16.38 -15.02 -17.36
C LYS A 117 -17.83 -14.53 -17.40
N LYS A 118 -18.13 -13.31 -16.96
CA LYS A 118 -19.49 -12.71 -16.93
C LYS A 118 -20.18 -12.73 -18.29
N TYR A 119 -19.48 -12.43 -19.37
CA TYR A 119 -20.04 -12.40 -20.74
C TYR A 119 -19.76 -13.67 -21.56
N ASN A 120 -19.24 -14.71 -20.89
CA ASN A 120 -18.89 -16.00 -21.47
C ASN A 120 -18.06 -15.85 -22.76
N LEU A 121 -17.00 -15.03 -22.71
CA LEU A 121 -16.12 -14.83 -23.87
C LEU A 121 -15.17 -16.02 -24.02
N THR A 122 -15.12 -16.62 -25.21
CA THR A 122 -14.21 -17.74 -25.47
C THR A 122 -12.76 -17.32 -25.29
N ASN A 123 -12.08 -17.99 -24.36
CA ASN A 123 -10.70 -17.72 -24.00
C ASN A 123 -10.01 -19.02 -23.56
N THR A 124 -8.72 -19.14 -23.84
CA THR A 124 -7.93 -20.37 -23.62
C THR A 124 -6.55 -20.02 -23.10
N LEU A 125 -6.00 -20.86 -22.22
CA LEU A 125 -4.62 -20.76 -21.74
C LEU A 125 -3.60 -20.64 -22.89
N SER A 126 -2.79 -19.59 -22.85
CA SER A 126 -1.53 -19.50 -23.58
C SER A 126 -0.46 -20.29 -22.83
N ASP A 127 -0.17 -21.50 -23.29
CA ASP A 127 0.92 -22.32 -22.76
C ASP A 127 2.25 -21.89 -23.42
N PHE A 128 2.94 -20.94 -22.79
CA PHE A 128 4.26 -20.48 -23.26
C PHE A 128 5.36 -21.55 -23.17
N GLY A 129 5.11 -22.68 -22.47
CA GLY A 129 5.98 -23.86 -22.50
C GLY A 129 5.75 -24.74 -23.73
N ASN A 130 4.58 -24.64 -24.38
CA ASN A 130 4.27 -25.28 -25.66
C ASN A 130 4.88 -24.49 -26.83
N LEU A 131 6.21 -24.50 -26.86
CA LEU A 131 7.07 -23.69 -27.71
C LEU A 131 8.02 -24.57 -28.53
N THR A 132 8.05 -24.36 -29.85
CA THR A 132 9.12 -24.87 -30.72
C THR A 132 10.13 -23.75 -30.99
N VAL A 133 11.44 -24.07 -30.95
CA VAL A 133 12.52 -23.10 -31.21
C VAL A 133 13.21 -23.40 -32.54
N PHE A 134 13.57 -22.34 -33.26
CA PHE A 134 14.19 -22.38 -34.58
C PHE A 134 15.45 -21.51 -34.59
N ASN A 135 16.42 -21.88 -35.42
CA ASN A 135 17.61 -21.09 -35.72
C ASN A 135 17.93 -21.11 -37.22
N GLU A 136 19.13 -20.68 -37.60
CA GLU A 136 19.62 -20.66 -38.98
C GLU A 136 19.72 -22.04 -39.65
N SER A 137 19.60 -23.13 -38.88
CA SER A 137 19.59 -24.52 -39.37
C SER A 137 18.17 -25.12 -39.39
N GLY A 138 17.13 -24.32 -39.11
CA GLY A 138 15.74 -24.74 -39.03
C GLY A 138 15.29 -25.10 -37.62
N GLN A 139 14.37 -26.07 -37.52
CA GLN A 139 13.73 -26.49 -36.28
C GLN A 139 14.70 -27.24 -35.33
N LEU A 140 14.79 -26.79 -34.08
CA LEU A 140 15.39 -27.58 -33.00
C LEU A 140 14.41 -28.68 -32.54
N PRO A 141 14.87 -29.87 -32.12
CA PRO A 141 13.98 -31.02 -31.95
C PRO A 141 12.84 -30.78 -30.94
N PRO A 142 11.57 -31.11 -31.28
CA PRO A 142 10.42 -30.90 -30.40
C PRO A 142 10.60 -31.52 -29.01
N GLY A 143 10.26 -30.78 -27.95
CA GLY A 143 10.39 -31.23 -26.56
C GLY A 143 11.83 -31.45 -26.07
N VAL A 144 12.84 -31.23 -26.92
CA VAL A 144 14.25 -31.24 -26.55
C VAL A 144 14.81 -29.86 -26.84
N MET A 145 14.70 -28.99 -25.84
CA MET A 145 15.64 -27.87 -25.73
C MET A 145 17.05 -28.43 -25.91
N THR A 146 17.82 -27.89 -26.84
CA THR A 146 19.25 -28.26 -26.90
C THR A 146 19.86 -27.99 -25.53
N GLU A 147 20.88 -28.75 -25.11
CA GLU A 147 21.53 -28.56 -23.81
C GLU A 147 21.86 -27.08 -23.55
N LYS A 148 22.32 -26.39 -24.60
CA LYS A 148 22.52 -24.93 -24.65
C LYS A 148 21.23 -24.11 -24.42
N SER A 149 20.13 -24.40 -25.12
CA SER A 149 18.86 -23.69 -24.95
C SER A 149 18.32 -23.84 -23.53
N GLU A 150 18.40 -25.06 -22.99
CA GLU A 150 17.92 -25.38 -21.65
C GLU A 150 18.81 -24.73 -20.57
N GLU A 151 20.12 -24.70 -20.76
CA GLU A 151 21.08 -23.96 -19.92
C GLU A 151 20.80 -22.45 -19.96
N LEU A 152 20.59 -21.87 -21.16
CA LEU A 152 20.32 -20.44 -21.33
C LEU A 152 19.00 -20.02 -20.68
N SER A 153 17.91 -20.79 -20.83
CA SER A 153 16.64 -20.49 -20.15
C SER A 153 16.80 -20.52 -18.62
N LYS A 154 17.42 -21.57 -18.07
CA LYS A 154 17.69 -21.68 -16.63
C LYS A 154 18.64 -20.59 -16.11
N LEU A 155 19.53 -20.07 -16.95
CA LEU A 155 20.42 -18.96 -16.62
C LEU A 155 19.66 -17.62 -16.64
N PHE A 156 18.74 -17.44 -17.59
CA PHE A 156 17.88 -16.27 -17.69
C PHE A 156 16.90 -16.19 -16.51
N GLU A 157 16.22 -17.29 -16.17
CA GLU A 157 15.36 -17.40 -14.98
C GLU A 157 16.10 -16.99 -13.70
N LYS A 158 17.28 -17.57 -13.43
CA LYS A 158 18.10 -17.20 -12.27
C LYS A 158 18.61 -15.76 -12.30
N ALA A 159 18.64 -15.12 -13.47
CA ALA A 159 18.95 -13.71 -13.60
C ALA A 159 17.71 -12.84 -13.36
N THR A 160 16.52 -13.24 -13.83
CA THR A 160 15.26 -12.50 -13.60
C THR A 160 14.85 -12.52 -12.12
N GLU A 161 15.10 -13.60 -11.39
CA GLU A 161 14.96 -13.66 -9.92
C GLU A 161 15.79 -12.58 -9.21
N LYS A 162 17.10 -12.54 -9.49
CA LYS A 162 18.04 -11.55 -8.90
C LYS A 162 17.71 -10.13 -9.33
N TYR A 163 17.28 -9.96 -10.58
CA TYR A 163 16.84 -8.69 -11.15
C TYR A 163 15.62 -8.13 -10.42
N GLN A 164 14.62 -8.95 -10.11
CA GLN A 164 13.45 -8.57 -9.33
C GLN A 164 13.83 -8.25 -7.87
N TYR A 165 14.70 -9.06 -7.26
CA TYR A 165 15.21 -8.80 -5.90
C TYR A 165 15.94 -7.44 -5.81
N ASP A 166 16.86 -7.18 -6.75
CA ASP A 166 17.60 -5.93 -6.85
C ASP A 166 16.69 -4.73 -7.17
N ALA A 167 15.65 -4.90 -8.00
CA ALA A 167 14.60 -3.90 -8.19
C ALA A 167 13.87 -3.56 -6.88
N GLY A 168 13.58 -4.57 -6.05
CA GLY A 168 13.06 -4.38 -4.69
C GLY A 168 14.00 -3.57 -3.79
N GLN A 169 15.32 -3.81 -3.88
CA GLN A 169 16.31 -3.01 -3.16
C GLN A 169 16.39 -1.56 -3.63
N ILE A 170 16.24 -1.29 -4.94
CA ILE A 170 16.15 0.09 -5.46
C ILE A 170 15.00 0.85 -4.79
N ILE A 171 13.82 0.23 -4.72
CA ILE A 171 12.61 0.81 -4.10
C ILE A 171 12.83 1.05 -2.60
N LEU A 172 13.18 -0.02 -1.86
CA LEU A 172 13.31 0.03 -0.39
C LEU A 172 14.39 1.02 0.08
N GLN A 173 15.48 1.14 -0.67
CA GLN A 173 16.60 2.01 -0.33
C GLN A 173 16.50 3.41 -0.96
N ASN A 174 15.38 3.75 -1.61
CA ASN A 174 15.18 5.07 -2.23
C ASN A 174 16.32 5.39 -3.22
N GLN A 175 16.69 4.44 -4.08
CA GLN A 175 17.74 4.60 -5.10
C GLN A 175 17.17 5.03 -6.45
N GLN A 176 18.03 5.59 -7.30
CA GLN A 176 17.69 5.92 -8.69
C GLN A 176 17.51 4.64 -9.52
N ASP A 177 16.44 4.58 -10.31
CA ASP A 177 16.19 3.49 -11.25
C ASP A 177 17.24 3.40 -12.37
N ARG A 178 17.30 2.23 -13.03
CA ARG A 178 18.23 1.91 -14.12
C ARG A 178 17.54 1.13 -15.24
N SER A 179 18.19 0.97 -16.39
CA SER A 179 17.63 0.16 -17.47
C SER A 179 17.53 -1.32 -17.09
N ALA A 180 16.50 -1.98 -17.60
CA ALA A 180 16.33 -3.42 -17.44
C ALA A 180 17.58 -4.18 -17.93
N ARG A 181 18.21 -3.70 -19.02
CA ARG A 181 19.50 -4.18 -19.52
C ARG A 181 20.60 -4.13 -18.47
N SER A 182 20.69 -3.03 -17.72
CA SER A 182 21.68 -2.86 -16.64
C SER A 182 21.40 -3.83 -15.48
N GLY A 183 20.14 -3.98 -15.10
CA GLY A 183 19.70 -4.94 -14.08
C GLY A 183 20.07 -6.38 -14.44
N LEU A 184 19.66 -6.83 -15.63
CA LEU A 184 19.96 -8.17 -16.14
C LEU A 184 21.48 -8.43 -16.21
N ALA A 185 22.26 -7.44 -16.68
CA ALA A 185 23.71 -7.55 -16.75
C ALA A 185 24.41 -7.61 -15.38
N ILE A 186 23.81 -7.03 -14.34
CA ILE A 186 24.27 -7.13 -12.94
C ILE A 186 23.87 -8.47 -12.33
N ALA A 187 22.66 -8.96 -12.62
CA ALA A 187 22.17 -10.28 -12.22
C ALA A 187 22.97 -11.45 -12.83
N GLY A 188 23.63 -11.20 -13.96
CA GLY A 188 24.56 -12.12 -14.63
C GLY A 188 24.23 -12.40 -16.10
N TRP A 189 23.08 -11.93 -16.60
CA TRP A 189 22.62 -12.18 -17.95
C TRP A 189 23.18 -11.20 -18.97
N LYS A 190 23.93 -11.71 -19.95
CA LYS A 190 24.59 -10.92 -21.00
C LYS A 190 24.52 -11.72 -22.31
N PRO A 191 23.45 -11.59 -23.10
CA PRO A 191 23.23 -12.45 -24.28
C PRO A 191 24.26 -12.22 -25.40
N GLY A 192 24.97 -11.08 -25.38
CA GLY A 192 26.04 -10.79 -26.33
C GLY A 192 25.51 -10.79 -27.77
N SER A 193 26.19 -11.54 -28.64
CA SER A 193 25.76 -11.81 -30.03
C SER A 193 25.23 -13.24 -30.22
N ASP A 194 24.79 -13.91 -29.16
CA ASP A 194 24.22 -15.27 -29.26
C ASP A 194 22.74 -15.17 -29.66
N PRO A 195 22.34 -15.65 -30.87
CA PRO A 195 20.97 -15.49 -31.36
C PRO A 195 19.92 -16.08 -30.43
N LEU A 196 20.23 -17.25 -29.85
CA LEU A 196 19.30 -17.98 -28.99
C LEU A 196 19.12 -17.27 -27.64
N ALA A 197 20.21 -16.76 -27.05
CA ALA A 197 20.10 -15.96 -25.83
C ALA A 197 19.36 -14.63 -26.08
N GLN A 198 19.58 -14.00 -27.24
CA GLN A 198 18.83 -12.80 -27.63
C GLN A 198 17.33 -13.09 -27.83
N ALA A 199 16.98 -14.23 -28.42
CA ALA A 199 15.60 -14.66 -28.66
C ALA A 199 14.86 -15.00 -27.35
N ILE A 200 15.51 -15.73 -26.43
CA ILE A 200 14.98 -16.00 -25.07
C ILE A 200 14.65 -14.70 -24.35
N GLU A 201 15.60 -13.75 -24.30
CA GLU A 201 15.37 -12.45 -23.68
C GLU A 201 14.27 -11.63 -24.36
N TRP A 202 14.23 -11.63 -25.70
CA TRP A 202 13.20 -10.92 -26.47
C TRP A 202 11.81 -11.44 -26.12
N SER A 203 11.65 -12.76 -25.99
CA SER A 203 10.36 -13.41 -25.67
C SER A 203 9.81 -13.07 -24.27
N SER A 204 10.62 -12.48 -23.39
CA SER A 204 10.24 -12.07 -22.04
C SER A 204 10.21 -10.54 -21.84
N MET A 205 11.17 -9.80 -22.40
CA MET A 205 11.26 -8.35 -22.22
C MET A 205 10.54 -7.57 -23.32
N ASP A 206 10.92 -7.80 -24.57
CA ASP A 206 10.41 -7.06 -25.72
C ASP A 206 8.96 -7.42 -26.03
N PHE A 207 8.62 -8.70 -25.91
CA PHE A 207 7.26 -9.20 -26.08
C PHE A 207 6.28 -8.56 -25.07
N GLU A 208 6.64 -8.48 -23.78
CA GLU A 208 5.74 -7.91 -22.78
C GLU A 208 5.68 -6.38 -22.89
N TYR A 209 6.83 -5.70 -22.94
CA TYR A 209 6.92 -4.24 -22.80
C TYR A 209 6.93 -3.46 -24.12
N ALA A 210 6.78 -4.13 -25.27
CA ALA A 210 6.85 -3.56 -26.62
C ALA A 210 8.14 -2.76 -26.93
N ASN A 211 9.17 -2.88 -26.10
CA ASN A 211 10.47 -2.22 -26.25
C ASN A 211 11.60 -3.08 -25.66
N PRO A 212 12.83 -2.92 -26.18
CA PRO A 212 14.00 -3.63 -25.67
C PRO A 212 14.41 -3.16 -24.26
N PRO A 213 15.13 -4.00 -23.49
CA PRO A 213 15.47 -3.75 -22.09
C PRO A 213 16.39 -2.54 -21.85
N GLU A 214 16.99 -1.95 -22.89
CA GLU A 214 17.67 -0.66 -22.85
C GLU A 214 16.70 0.52 -22.63
N LYS A 215 15.46 0.40 -23.13
CA LYS A 215 14.41 1.43 -23.05
C LYS A 215 13.44 1.20 -21.88
N THR A 216 13.42 0.01 -21.29
CA THR A 216 12.51 -0.37 -20.19
C THR A 216 13.18 -0.16 -18.83
N SER A 217 12.44 0.37 -17.86
CA SER A 217 12.80 0.52 -16.45
C SER A 217 13.03 -0.83 -15.77
N GLN A 218 14.07 -0.97 -14.95
CA GLN A 218 14.21 -2.15 -14.08
C GLN A 218 13.13 -2.17 -12.99
N GLN A 219 12.99 -1.05 -12.28
CA GLN A 219 12.06 -0.92 -11.17
C GLN A 219 10.62 -1.20 -11.58
N TYR A 220 10.13 -0.51 -12.62
CA TYR A 220 8.70 -0.55 -12.97
C TYR A 220 8.32 -1.77 -13.80
N SER A 221 9.24 -2.38 -14.56
CA SER A 221 8.96 -3.70 -15.16
C SER A 221 8.77 -4.73 -14.05
N ALA A 222 9.68 -4.80 -13.05
CA ALA A 222 9.56 -5.73 -11.94
C ALA A 222 8.28 -5.52 -11.10
N VAL A 223 7.88 -4.27 -10.86
CA VAL A 223 6.59 -3.96 -10.22
C VAL A 223 5.43 -4.49 -11.05
N ASN A 224 5.38 -4.16 -12.34
CA ASN A 224 4.31 -4.59 -13.26
C ASN A 224 4.21 -6.11 -13.40
N THR A 225 5.34 -6.83 -13.50
CA THR A 225 5.39 -8.29 -13.50
C THR A 225 4.81 -8.86 -12.20
N ASN A 226 5.24 -8.35 -11.04
CA ASN A 226 4.78 -8.83 -9.73
C ASN A 226 3.27 -8.59 -9.55
N THR A 227 2.82 -7.34 -9.74
CA THR A 227 1.42 -6.98 -9.49
C THR A 227 0.43 -7.65 -10.42
N SER A 228 0.86 -8.07 -11.63
CA SER A 228 -0.01 -8.74 -12.61
C SER A 228 0.08 -10.26 -12.50
N PHE A 229 1.29 -10.83 -12.56
CA PHE A 229 1.47 -12.29 -12.66
C PHE A 229 1.76 -12.97 -11.32
N GLN A 230 2.46 -12.33 -10.39
CA GLN A 230 2.78 -12.95 -9.07
C GLN A 230 1.66 -12.74 -8.03
N ARG A 231 0.81 -11.73 -8.24
CA ARG A 231 -0.40 -11.42 -7.46
C ARG A 231 -1.55 -12.39 -7.74
N TRP A 232 -1.94 -12.51 -9.02
CA TRP A 232 -3.01 -13.40 -9.47
C TRP A 232 -2.43 -14.78 -9.79
N ALA A 233 -2.01 -15.00 -11.03
CA ALA A 233 -1.26 -16.19 -11.43
C ALA A 233 -0.35 -15.90 -12.62
N ASN A 234 0.72 -16.67 -12.77
CA ASN A 234 1.59 -16.63 -13.95
C ASN A 234 0.96 -17.39 -15.13
N VAL A 235 -0.26 -16.97 -15.48
CA VAL A 235 -1.20 -17.66 -16.36
C VAL A 235 -1.91 -16.59 -17.19
N ASN A 236 -1.83 -16.71 -18.51
CA ASN A 236 -2.46 -15.76 -19.43
C ASN A 236 -3.45 -16.49 -20.33
N ASN A 237 -4.68 -15.98 -20.44
CA ASN A 237 -5.67 -16.54 -21.35
C ASN A 237 -5.79 -15.67 -22.60
N LEU A 238 -5.58 -16.27 -23.78
CA LEU A 238 -5.85 -15.67 -25.08
C LEU A 238 -7.36 -15.66 -25.31
N VAL A 239 -7.95 -14.49 -25.55
CA VAL A 239 -9.35 -14.32 -25.94
C VAL A 239 -9.47 -14.45 -27.44
N HIS A 240 -10.23 -15.44 -27.93
CA HIS A 240 -10.41 -15.74 -29.36
C HIS A 240 -11.88 -15.79 -29.77
N ASP A 241 -12.76 -15.22 -28.94
CA ASP A 241 -14.20 -15.10 -29.19
C ASP A 241 -14.51 -14.33 -30.49
N ALA A 242 -15.32 -14.92 -31.36
CA ALA A 242 -15.70 -14.33 -32.65
C ALA A 242 -16.43 -12.98 -32.53
N ARG A 243 -17.08 -12.68 -31.39
CA ARG A 243 -17.70 -11.37 -31.12
C ARG A 243 -16.65 -10.27 -30.88
N GLY A 244 -15.44 -10.66 -30.48
CA GLY A 244 -14.30 -9.81 -30.10
C GLY A 244 -14.23 -9.51 -28.60
N PHE A 245 -13.04 -9.26 -28.08
CA PHE A 245 -12.72 -8.99 -26.69
C PHE A 245 -13.39 -7.70 -26.18
N ALA A 246 -13.55 -6.70 -27.06
CA ALA A 246 -14.33 -5.49 -26.77
C ALA A 246 -15.85 -5.74 -26.60
N THR A 247 -16.32 -6.99 -26.66
CA THR A 247 -17.72 -7.35 -26.34
C THR A 247 -18.09 -6.95 -24.93
N PHE A 248 -17.31 -7.31 -23.89
CA PHE A 248 -17.69 -6.94 -22.52
C PHE A 248 -17.76 -5.43 -22.32
N PHE A 249 -16.98 -4.63 -23.05
CA PHE A 249 -17.03 -3.16 -22.97
C PHE A 249 -18.39 -2.63 -23.48
N ARG A 250 -18.90 -3.24 -24.56
CA ARG A 250 -20.20 -2.92 -25.15
C ARG A 250 -21.31 -3.40 -24.23
N GLU A 251 -21.27 -4.67 -23.81
CA GLU A 251 -22.31 -5.26 -22.97
C GLU A 251 -22.39 -4.61 -21.56
N GLU A 252 -21.27 -4.17 -20.96
CA GLU A 252 -21.29 -3.36 -19.73
C GLU A 252 -21.92 -1.99 -19.96
N ALA A 253 -21.54 -1.30 -21.06
CA ALA A 253 -22.10 -0.01 -21.42
C ALA A 253 -23.63 -0.09 -21.59
N ASP A 254 -24.14 -1.15 -22.20
CA ASP A 254 -25.57 -1.34 -22.47
C ASP A 254 -26.43 -1.47 -21.20
N LEU A 255 -25.83 -1.79 -20.04
CA LEU A 255 -26.53 -1.83 -18.76
C LEU A 255 -26.91 -0.45 -18.21
N PHE A 256 -26.20 0.62 -18.60
CA PHE A 256 -26.36 1.95 -18.00
C PHE A 256 -26.39 3.12 -19.00
N LEU A 257 -25.90 2.93 -20.24
CA LEU A 257 -25.67 4.01 -21.20
C LEU A 257 -26.87 4.16 -22.17
N ASN A 258 -27.56 5.30 -22.11
CA ASN A 258 -28.46 5.70 -23.19
C ASN A 258 -27.64 6.14 -24.42
N LYS A 259 -27.30 5.18 -25.28
CA LYS A 259 -26.53 5.38 -26.52
C LYS A 259 -27.03 6.50 -27.43
N LYS A 260 -28.31 6.90 -27.35
CA LYS A 260 -28.87 7.98 -28.19
C LYS A 260 -28.53 9.38 -27.69
N THR A 261 -28.25 9.54 -26.41
CA THR A 261 -28.04 10.86 -25.78
C THR A 261 -26.67 11.00 -25.10
N GLN A 262 -26.11 9.90 -24.60
CA GLN A 262 -24.88 9.86 -23.81
C GLN A 262 -23.65 9.32 -24.57
N LEU A 263 -23.77 8.99 -25.86
CA LEU A 263 -22.67 8.48 -26.68
C LEU A 263 -22.61 9.19 -28.04
N ARG A 264 -21.44 9.72 -28.38
CA ARG A 264 -21.14 10.32 -29.68
C ARG A 264 -19.95 9.61 -30.31
N LEU A 265 -20.24 8.72 -31.25
CA LEU A 265 -19.24 8.01 -32.05
C LEU A 265 -18.85 8.84 -33.27
N GLY A 266 -17.71 8.55 -33.89
CA GLY A 266 -17.25 9.26 -35.10
C GLY A 266 -16.96 10.75 -34.87
N THR A 267 -16.74 11.16 -33.62
CA THR A 267 -16.69 12.57 -33.21
C THR A 267 -15.26 12.94 -32.81
N VAL A 268 -14.61 13.77 -33.64
CA VAL A 268 -13.22 14.18 -33.44
C VAL A 268 -13.15 15.41 -32.54
N VAL A 269 -12.60 15.26 -31.33
CA VAL A 269 -12.29 16.39 -30.45
C VAL A 269 -11.05 17.13 -30.98
N GLN A 270 -11.17 18.45 -31.18
CA GLN A 270 -10.09 19.27 -31.75
C GLN A 270 -9.49 20.26 -30.74
N ASN A 271 -10.33 20.91 -29.92
CA ASN A 271 -9.87 21.85 -28.89
C ASN A 271 -10.57 21.57 -27.55
N ILE A 272 -9.83 21.68 -26.45
CA ILE A 272 -10.35 21.59 -25.08
C ILE A 272 -9.98 22.88 -24.35
N THR A 273 -10.98 23.72 -24.09
CA THR A 273 -10.85 24.89 -23.22
C THR A 273 -11.19 24.47 -21.80
N TYR A 274 -10.31 24.68 -20.82
CA TYR A 274 -10.56 24.24 -19.43
C TYR A 274 -10.23 25.30 -18.39
N SER A 275 -10.87 25.18 -17.23
CA SER A 275 -10.73 26.07 -16.09
C SER A 275 -10.90 25.31 -14.76
N VAL A 276 -10.91 26.05 -13.65
CA VAL A 276 -11.27 25.50 -12.33
C VAL A 276 -12.77 25.30 -12.13
N ASP A 277 -13.60 25.81 -13.05
CA ASP A 277 -15.07 25.84 -12.92
C ASP A 277 -15.79 24.98 -13.97
N ASN A 278 -15.26 24.89 -15.20
CA ASN A 278 -15.82 24.13 -16.31
C ASN A 278 -14.77 23.72 -17.35
N VAL A 279 -15.18 22.82 -18.26
CA VAL A 279 -14.45 22.41 -19.46
C VAL A 279 -15.37 22.54 -20.67
N THR A 280 -14.90 23.17 -21.74
CA THR A 280 -15.57 23.22 -23.05
C THR A 280 -14.79 22.43 -24.08
N VAL A 281 -15.44 21.42 -24.65
CA VAL A 281 -14.92 20.53 -25.69
C VAL A 281 -15.45 21.00 -27.03
N HIS A 282 -14.57 21.26 -27.98
CA HIS A 282 -14.90 21.66 -29.35
C HIS A 282 -14.49 20.56 -30.33
N ASN A 283 -15.43 20.15 -31.16
CA ASN A 283 -15.26 19.07 -32.14
C ASN A 283 -14.97 19.63 -33.54
N GLU A 284 -14.35 18.83 -34.40
CA GLU A 284 -13.98 19.20 -35.77
C GLU A 284 -15.19 19.56 -36.66
N ASP A 285 -16.36 18.98 -36.38
CA ASP A 285 -17.62 19.28 -37.08
C ASP A 285 -18.22 20.66 -36.71
N GLY A 286 -17.60 21.38 -35.78
CA GLY A 286 -18.06 22.66 -35.24
C GLY A 286 -19.01 22.55 -34.05
N SER A 287 -19.40 21.32 -33.64
CA SER A 287 -20.20 21.11 -32.43
C SER A 287 -19.36 21.29 -31.16
N CYS A 288 -20.02 21.58 -30.05
CA CYS A 288 -19.36 21.76 -28.76
C CYS A 288 -20.17 21.24 -27.56
N ILE A 289 -19.45 20.88 -26.51
CA ILE A 289 -19.98 20.42 -25.22
C ILE A 289 -19.38 21.32 -24.13
N ILE A 290 -20.21 21.99 -23.34
CA ILE A 290 -19.80 22.64 -22.09
C ILE A 290 -20.15 21.67 -20.96
N ALA A 291 -19.17 21.30 -20.14
CA ALA A 291 -19.37 20.43 -18.99
C ALA A 291 -18.76 21.02 -17.72
N ASP A 292 -19.36 20.70 -16.57
CA ASP A 292 -18.78 21.06 -15.27
C ASP A 292 -17.42 20.35 -15.09
N TYR A 293 -17.34 19.07 -15.47
CA TYR A 293 -16.12 18.25 -15.44
C TYR A 293 -15.86 17.56 -16.77
N ALA A 294 -14.60 17.24 -17.06
CA ALA A 294 -14.24 16.34 -18.15
C ALA A 294 -13.20 15.29 -17.72
N ILE A 295 -13.30 14.07 -18.26
CA ILE A 295 -12.35 12.98 -18.06
C ILE A 295 -11.71 12.65 -19.42
N CYS A 296 -10.43 13.03 -19.57
CA CYS A 296 -9.64 12.75 -20.76
C CYS A 296 -9.05 11.34 -20.69
N THR A 297 -9.42 10.47 -21.63
CA THR A 297 -8.92 9.09 -21.75
C THR A 297 -8.16 8.81 -23.07
N PHE A 298 -7.68 9.87 -23.70
CA PHE A 298 -6.82 9.77 -24.88
C PHE A 298 -5.56 8.93 -24.62
N SER A 299 -5.05 8.26 -25.65
CA SER A 299 -3.79 7.52 -25.53
C SER A 299 -2.62 8.47 -25.22
N LEU A 300 -1.57 7.92 -24.61
CA LEU A 300 -0.30 8.63 -24.43
C LEU A 300 0.21 9.19 -25.77
N GLY A 301 0.13 8.40 -26.85
CA GLY A 301 0.52 8.83 -28.20
C GLY A 301 -0.28 10.04 -28.72
N VAL A 302 -1.60 10.11 -28.51
CA VAL A 302 -2.42 11.28 -28.89
C VAL A 302 -1.98 12.54 -28.14
N LEU A 303 -1.70 12.40 -26.84
CA LEU A 303 -1.19 13.51 -26.02
C LEU A 303 0.23 13.94 -26.44
N GLN A 304 1.10 12.98 -26.79
CA GLN A 304 2.47 13.25 -27.26
C GLN A 304 2.54 13.89 -28.64
N LYS A 305 1.59 13.59 -29.53
CA LYS A 305 1.50 14.22 -30.87
C LYS A 305 0.88 15.61 -30.86
N GLU A 306 0.34 16.06 -29.72
CA GLU A 306 -0.26 17.40 -29.53
C GLU A 306 -1.36 17.72 -30.56
N VAL A 307 -2.08 16.68 -31.03
CA VAL A 307 -3.14 16.81 -32.07
C VAL A 307 -4.46 17.37 -31.54
N VAL A 308 -4.64 17.38 -30.21
CA VAL A 308 -5.73 18.08 -29.54
C VAL A 308 -5.15 19.30 -28.85
N ASN A 309 -5.68 20.47 -29.20
CA ASN A 309 -5.22 21.74 -28.62
C ASN A 309 -5.86 21.98 -27.25
N PHE A 310 -5.07 22.42 -26.28
CA PHE A 310 -5.50 22.68 -24.92
C PHE A 310 -5.41 24.19 -24.63
N SER A 311 -6.48 24.78 -24.09
CA SER A 311 -6.56 26.20 -23.76
C SER A 311 -7.00 26.41 -22.30
N PRO A 312 -6.13 26.91 -21.39
CA PRO A 312 -4.73 27.24 -21.60
C PRO A 312 -3.88 26.01 -21.97
N GLU A 313 -2.65 26.23 -22.45
CA GLU A 313 -1.72 25.14 -22.78
C GLU A 313 -1.46 24.26 -21.54
N LEU A 314 -1.34 22.94 -21.73
CA LEU A 314 -0.98 22.02 -20.65
C LEU A 314 0.32 22.49 -19.97
N PRO A 315 0.37 22.56 -18.62
CA PRO A 315 1.55 23.03 -17.90
C PRO A 315 2.82 22.24 -18.26
N LEU A 316 3.97 22.91 -18.24
CA LEU A 316 5.25 22.32 -18.64
C LEU A 316 5.57 21.02 -17.87
N TRP A 317 5.19 20.91 -16.60
CA TRP A 317 5.39 19.70 -15.80
C TRP A 317 4.60 18.49 -16.34
N LYS A 318 3.35 18.70 -16.78
CA LYS A 318 2.51 17.66 -17.40
C LYS A 318 2.98 17.32 -18.80
N ARG A 319 3.37 18.31 -19.62
CA ARG A 319 3.94 18.04 -20.96
C ARG A 319 5.26 17.31 -20.87
N THR A 320 6.15 17.70 -19.97
CA THR A 320 7.43 17.00 -19.73
C THR A 320 7.16 15.55 -19.33
N ALA A 321 6.21 15.30 -18.43
CA ALA A 321 5.78 13.96 -18.04
C ALA A 321 5.26 13.12 -19.22
N ILE A 322 4.27 13.64 -19.97
CA ILE A 322 3.69 13.00 -21.17
C ILE A 322 4.78 12.66 -22.18
N GLN A 323 5.68 13.60 -22.50
CA GLN A 323 6.75 13.40 -23.48
C GLN A 323 7.92 12.53 -22.96
N SER A 324 7.97 12.22 -21.65
CA SER A 324 9.03 11.39 -21.05
C SER A 324 8.62 9.93 -20.87
N MET A 325 7.34 9.58 -20.93
CA MET A 325 6.90 8.18 -20.95
C MET A 325 7.03 7.61 -22.37
N THR A 326 7.31 6.31 -22.50
CA THR A 326 7.45 5.70 -23.82
C THR A 326 6.09 5.20 -24.31
N MET A 327 5.70 5.59 -25.53
CA MET A 327 4.62 4.90 -26.24
C MET A 327 5.25 3.75 -27.03
N GLY A 328 5.03 2.53 -26.57
CA GLY A 328 5.46 1.31 -27.21
C GLY A 328 4.62 0.98 -28.44
N THR A 329 5.17 0.15 -29.32
CA THR A 329 4.46 -0.31 -30.53
C THR A 329 4.69 -1.81 -30.72
N TYR A 330 3.58 -2.51 -30.93
CA TYR A 330 3.42 -3.94 -30.94
C TYR A 330 2.50 -4.28 -32.12
N THR A 331 3.05 -4.91 -33.15
CA THR A 331 2.36 -5.21 -34.40
C THR A 331 2.22 -6.73 -34.54
N LYS A 332 0.96 -7.20 -34.63
CA LYS A 332 0.64 -8.57 -35.02
C LYS A 332 0.44 -8.63 -36.53
N ILE A 333 1.08 -9.61 -37.18
CA ILE A 333 1.05 -9.81 -38.61
C ILE A 333 0.44 -11.19 -38.88
N PHE A 334 -0.81 -11.19 -39.33
CA PHE A 334 -1.63 -12.38 -39.55
C PHE A 334 -1.43 -12.93 -40.96
N MET A 335 -1.34 -14.24 -41.05
CA MET A 335 -1.31 -15.02 -42.29
C MET A 335 -2.35 -16.13 -42.19
N GLN A 336 -3.16 -16.31 -43.23
CA GLN A 336 -4.00 -17.50 -43.38
C GLN A 336 -3.43 -18.38 -44.50
N PHE A 337 -3.33 -19.68 -44.26
CA PHE A 337 -3.04 -20.72 -45.26
C PHE A 337 -4.26 -21.64 -45.41
N LYS A 338 -4.33 -22.41 -46.50
CA LYS A 338 -5.40 -23.41 -46.64
C LYS A 338 -5.18 -24.59 -45.69
N PRO A 339 -6.22 -25.34 -45.31
CA PRO A 339 -6.08 -26.52 -44.44
C PRO A 339 -5.05 -27.55 -44.94
N GLU A 340 -4.96 -27.77 -46.25
CA GLU A 340 -3.97 -28.67 -46.88
C GLU A 340 -2.55 -28.09 -46.98
N ASP A 341 -2.41 -26.77 -46.84
CA ASP A 341 -1.15 -26.02 -46.98
C ASP A 341 -0.49 -25.71 -45.61
N VAL A 342 -1.16 -26.02 -44.49
CA VAL A 342 -0.61 -25.85 -43.12
C VAL A 342 0.68 -26.66 -42.95
N PHE A 343 1.76 -25.98 -42.59
CA PHE A 343 3.11 -26.54 -42.58
C PHE A 343 3.70 -26.76 -41.19
N TRP A 344 3.08 -26.22 -40.15
CA TRP A 344 3.49 -26.33 -38.75
C TRP A 344 2.69 -27.41 -38.00
N ASP A 345 3.18 -27.82 -36.83
CA ASP A 345 2.48 -28.74 -35.95
C ASP A 345 1.32 -28.03 -35.24
N LYS A 346 0.08 -28.46 -35.49
CA LYS A 346 -1.14 -27.93 -34.87
C LYS A 346 -1.28 -28.21 -33.38
N SER A 347 -0.41 -29.04 -32.79
CA SER A 347 -0.31 -29.22 -31.35
C SER A 347 0.63 -28.22 -30.68
N THR A 348 1.43 -27.46 -31.46
CA THR A 348 2.30 -26.39 -30.95
C THR A 348 1.55 -25.07 -30.91
N GLN A 349 1.62 -24.34 -29.79
CA GLN A 349 1.03 -22.99 -29.69
C GLN A 349 1.98 -21.91 -30.20
N PHE A 350 3.26 -21.96 -29.82
CA PHE A 350 4.23 -20.89 -30.10
C PHE A 350 5.47 -21.37 -30.87
N PHE A 351 6.08 -20.47 -31.64
CA PHE A 351 7.32 -20.72 -32.38
C PHE A 351 8.28 -19.54 -32.21
N LEU A 352 9.47 -19.78 -31.66
CA LEU A 352 10.52 -18.76 -31.43
C LEU A 352 11.63 -18.93 -32.48
N TYR A 353 11.88 -17.89 -33.28
CA TYR A 353 12.98 -17.84 -34.26
C TYR A 353 14.14 -17.01 -33.72
N ALA A 354 15.32 -17.64 -33.64
CA ALA A 354 16.58 -17.03 -33.25
C ALA A 354 17.36 -16.58 -34.50
N ASP A 355 17.01 -15.42 -35.05
CA ASP A 355 17.67 -14.84 -36.22
C ASP A 355 19.18 -14.59 -35.98
N PRO A 356 20.08 -15.08 -36.86
CA PRO A 356 21.53 -15.00 -36.65
C PRO A 356 22.15 -13.62 -36.90
N VAL A 357 21.41 -12.66 -37.47
CA VAL A 357 21.90 -11.34 -37.89
C VAL A 357 21.24 -10.21 -37.09
N GLN A 358 19.93 -10.26 -36.88
CA GLN A 358 19.13 -9.17 -36.35
C GLN A 358 18.12 -9.62 -35.28
N ARG A 359 18.45 -9.28 -34.01
CA ARG A 359 17.54 -9.42 -32.86
C ARG A 359 16.15 -8.84 -33.17
N GLY A 360 15.13 -9.65 -32.97
CA GLY A 360 13.74 -9.23 -33.12
C GLY A 360 13.21 -9.19 -34.56
N TYR A 361 13.95 -9.70 -35.54
CA TYR A 361 13.46 -9.89 -36.90
C TYR A 361 12.50 -11.10 -36.94
N TYR A 362 11.20 -10.81 -37.02
CA TYR A 362 10.09 -11.79 -37.02
C TYR A 362 10.27 -12.97 -36.04
N PRO A 363 10.46 -12.72 -34.73
CA PRO A 363 11.05 -13.71 -33.82
C PRO A 363 10.03 -14.63 -33.16
N TYR A 364 8.74 -14.27 -33.11
CA TYR A 364 7.77 -14.95 -32.24
C TYR A 364 6.41 -15.10 -32.91
N PHE A 365 6.10 -16.34 -33.29
CA PHE A 365 4.86 -16.71 -33.95
C PHE A 365 3.93 -17.44 -32.98
N GLN A 366 2.62 -17.30 -33.18
CA GLN A 366 1.60 -18.06 -32.49
C GLN A 366 0.58 -18.63 -33.48
N SER A 367 0.26 -19.92 -33.35
CA SER A 367 -0.82 -20.58 -34.10
C SER A 367 -2.17 -20.25 -33.48
N LEU A 368 -3.13 -19.78 -34.29
CA LEU A 368 -4.55 -19.81 -33.93
C LEU A 368 -5.23 -21.11 -34.40
N ASP A 369 -4.63 -21.80 -35.38
CA ASP A 369 -5.01 -23.15 -35.82
C ASP A 369 -4.44 -24.20 -34.86
N HIS A 370 -5.01 -24.23 -33.65
CA HIS A 370 -4.72 -25.18 -32.57
C HIS A 370 -6.04 -25.66 -31.97
N LYS A 371 -6.10 -26.92 -31.53
CA LYS A 371 -7.34 -27.59 -31.06
C LYS A 371 -8.12 -26.86 -29.97
N ASP A 372 -7.42 -26.06 -29.14
CA ASP A 372 -8.03 -25.30 -28.04
C ASP A 372 -8.25 -23.81 -28.37
N PHE A 373 -7.86 -23.36 -29.58
CA PHE A 373 -8.09 -22.01 -30.10
C PHE A 373 -9.13 -22.05 -31.23
N VAL A 374 -8.75 -21.71 -32.47
CA VAL A 374 -9.62 -21.64 -33.64
C VAL A 374 -9.22 -22.77 -34.62
N ASP A 375 -9.55 -23.99 -34.22
CA ASP A 375 -9.20 -25.22 -34.97
C ASP A 375 -9.70 -25.18 -36.43
N GLY A 376 -8.83 -25.63 -37.34
CA GLY A 376 -9.09 -25.65 -38.78
C GLY A 376 -8.92 -24.30 -39.48
N SER A 377 -8.52 -23.24 -38.78
CA SER A 377 -8.46 -21.89 -39.36
C SER A 377 -7.35 -21.67 -40.38
N GLY A 378 -6.25 -22.43 -40.32
CA GLY A 378 -5.03 -22.15 -41.08
C GLY A 378 -4.36 -20.82 -40.71
N ILE A 379 -4.72 -20.21 -39.57
CA ILE A 379 -4.19 -18.89 -39.18
C ILE A 379 -2.99 -19.04 -38.23
N ILE A 380 -1.92 -18.34 -38.59
CA ILE A 380 -0.74 -18.09 -37.74
C ILE A 380 -0.42 -16.60 -37.79
N PHE A 381 0.11 -16.04 -36.72
CA PHE A 381 0.60 -14.65 -36.72
C PHE A 381 1.96 -14.52 -36.08
N VAL A 382 2.74 -13.55 -36.54
CA VAL A 382 4.02 -13.15 -35.94
C VAL A 382 3.89 -11.80 -35.24
N THR A 383 4.54 -11.65 -34.10
CA THR A 383 4.65 -10.40 -33.34
C THR A 383 6.00 -9.74 -33.62
N VAL A 384 5.98 -8.44 -33.93
CA VAL A 384 7.16 -7.57 -33.92
C VAL A 384 6.90 -6.32 -33.08
N VAL A 385 7.97 -5.76 -32.49
CA VAL A 385 7.89 -4.59 -31.60
C VAL A 385 8.97 -3.56 -31.93
N ASP A 386 8.88 -2.37 -31.32
CA ASP A 386 9.86 -1.28 -31.42
C ASP A 386 10.32 -1.01 -32.87
N GLN A 387 11.63 -1.04 -33.17
CA GLN A 387 12.17 -0.74 -34.51
C GLN A 387 11.57 -1.59 -35.64
N GLN A 388 11.25 -2.86 -35.37
CA GLN A 388 10.71 -3.77 -36.38
C GLN A 388 9.23 -3.49 -36.65
N SER A 389 8.46 -3.17 -35.62
CA SER A 389 7.09 -2.64 -35.77
C SER A 389 7.10 -1.32 -36.56
N TYR A 390 7.97 -0.36 -36.24
CA TYR A 390 8.08 0.88 -37.02
C TYR A 390 8.44 0.66 -38.49
N ALA A 391 9.30 -0.32 -38.81
CA ALA A 391 9.63 -0.66 -40.20
C ALA A 391 8.44 -1.29 -40.93
N VAL A 392 7.80 -2.29 -40.32
CA VAL A 392 6.63 -3.00 -40.86
C VAL A 392 5.45 -2.06 -41.12
N GLU A 393 5.13 -1.16 -40.19
CA GLU A 393 4.00 -0.22 -40.36
C GLU A 393 4.27 0.94 -41.36
N ALA A 394 5.55 1.12 -41.74
CA ALA A 394 5.97 2.11 -42.72
C ALA A 394 6.04 1.57 -44.17
N GLN A 395 6.27 0.26 -44.35
CA GLN A 395 6.34 -0.39 -45.66
C GLN A 395 4.98 -0.93 -46.14
N ASP A 396 4.93 -1.49 -47.35
CA ASP A 396 3.72 -2.09 -47.91
C ASP A 396 3.58 -3.59 -47.58
N PHE A 397 2.34 -4.11 -47.65
CA PHE A 397 2.05 -5.49 -47.29
C PHE A 397 2.79 -6.54 -48.11
N ASN A 398 3.13 -6.30 -49.39
CA ASN A 398 3.87 -7.29 -50.18
C ASN A 398 5.32 -7.36 -49.72
N THR A 399 5.95 -6.23 -49.42
CA THR A 399 7.32 -6.20 -48.84
C THR A 399 7.37 -6.95 -47.51
N THR A 400 6.43 -6.67 -46.58
CA THR A 400 6.32 -7.41 -45.30
C THR A 400 6.06 -8.90 -45.52
N LYS A 401 5.16 -9.26 -46.44
CA LYS A 401 4.86 -10.65 -46.76
C LYS A 401 6.11 -11.38 -47.28
N SER A 402 6.80 -10.84 -48.27
CA SER A 402 8.01 -11.47 -48.84
C SER A 402 9.08 -11.73 -47.77
N GLN A 403 9.35 -10.76 -46.89
CA GLN A 403 10.30 -10.93 -45.79
C GLN A 403 9.91 -12.07 -44.82
N ILE A 404 8.62 -12.17 -44.46
CA ILE A 404 8.14 -13.23 -43.57
C ILE A 404 8.15 -14.60 -44.27
N MET A 405 7.84 -14.66 -45.57
CA MET A 405 7.91 -15.91 -46.33
C MET A 405 9.35 -16.45 -46.45
N GLU A 406 10.35 -15.56 -46.52
CA GLU A 406 11.77 -15.93 -46.41
C GLU A 406 12.08 -16.51 -45.02
N VAL A 407 11.68 -15.84 -43.94
CA VAL A 407 11.86 -16.35 -42.56
C VAL A 407 11.15 -17.69 -42.33
N LEU A 408 9.92 -17.86 -42.82
CA LEU A 408 9.19 -19.14 -42.70
C LEU A 408 9.87 -20.27 -43.49
N LYS A 409 10.45 -19.96 -44.65
CA LYS A 409 11.25 -20.91 -45.43
C LYS A 409 12.51 -21.34 -44.68
N ASP A 410 13.21 -20.41 -44.03
CA ASP A 410 14.41 -20.69 -43.24
C ASP A 410 14.09 -21.43 -41.93
N MET A 411 12.96 -21.12 -41.27
CA MET A 411 12.47 -21.87 -40.10
C MET A 411 12.15 -23.32 -40.46
N PHE A 412 11.30 -23.55 -41.46
CA PHE A 412 10.75 -24.88 -41.73
C PHE A 412 11.55 -25.68 -42.78
N GLN A 413 12.62 -25.09 -43.34
CA GLN A 413 13.56 -25.73 -44.29
C GLN A 413 12.86 -26.43 -45.48
N ARG A 414 11.77 -25.81 -45.96
CA ARG A 414 10.91 -26.30 -47.05
C ARG A 414 10.31 -25.13 -47.81
N GLU A 415 9.86 -25.38 -49.04
CA GLU A 415 9.01 -24.40 -49.73
C GLU A 415 7.67 -24.24 -48.98
N ILE A 416 7.25 -22.99 -48.81
CA ILE A 416 5.99 -22.61 -48.16
C ILE A 416 5.13 -21.92 -49.23
N PRO A 417 3.87 -22.34 -49.44
CA PRO A 417 2.96 -21.68 -50.37
C PRO A 417 2.60 -20.26 -49.88
N ASP A 418 2.24 -19.36 -50.80
CA ASP A 418 1.79 -18.02 -50.43
C ASP A 418 0.50 -18.09 -49.56
N PRO A 419 0.37 -17.25 -48.52
CA PRO A 419 -0.85 -17.19 -47.71
C PRO A 419 -2.04 -16.66 -48.53
N ILE A 420 -3.23 -17.20 -48.25
CA ILE A 420 -4.49 -16.82 -48.92
C ILE A 420 -5.09 -15.50 -48.38
N ASP A 421 -4.70 -15.08 -47.17
CA ASP A 421 -4.93 -13.73 -46.65
C ASP A 421 -3.74 -13.28 -45.79
N PHE A 422 -3.44 -11.98 -45.78
CA PHE A 422 -2.29 -11.38 -45.11
C PHE A 422 -2.63 -9.98 -44.59
N TYR A 423 -2.44 -9.73 -43.29
CA TYR A 423 -2.77 -8.43 -42.71
C TYR A 423 -1.95 -8.08 -41.46
N HIS A 424 -1.51 -6.82 -41.37
CA HIS A 424 -1.14 -6.19 -40.10
C HIS A 424 -1.84 -4.84 -39.95
N HIS A 425 -2.06 -4.45 -38.69
CA HIS A 425 -2.62 -3.15 -38.35
C HIS A 425 -1.50 -2.17 -37.97
N ASN A 426 -1.66 -0.89 -38.33
CA ASN A 426 -0.58 0.10 -38.23
C ASN A 426 -0.82 1.06 -37.05
N TRP A 427 -0.63 0.56 -35.83
CA TRP A 427 -0.95 1.25 -34.58
C TRP A 427 -0.27 2.62 -34.44
N THR A 428 0.96 2.78 -34.93
CA THR A 428 1.71 4.06 -34.90
C THR A 428 1.11 5.13 -35.81
N ARG A 429 0.25 4.74 -36.76
CA ARG A 429 -0.36 5.60 -37.78
C ARG A 429 -1.85 5.85 -37.53
N GLU A 430 -2.46 5.13 -36.59
CA GLU A 430 -3.84 5.37 -36.17
C GLU A 430 -3.96 6.71 -35.42
N PRO A 431 -4.73 7.69 -35.93
CA PRO A 431 -4.71 9.07 -35.43
C PRO A 431 -5.32 9.25 -34.03
N TRP A 432 -5.98 8.20 -33.52
CA TRP A 432 -6.59 8.11 -32.20
C TRP A 432 -5.79 7.24 -31.21
N ALA A 433 -4.63 6.71 -31.64
CA ALA A 433 -3.76 5.87 -30.81
C ALA A 433 -2.28 6.27 -30.85
N TYR A 434 -1.69 6.43 -32.05
CA TYR A 434 -0.25 6.67 -32.28
C TYR A 434 0.70 5.71 -31.54
N GLY A 435 0.34 4.43 -31.50
CA GLY A 435 1.09 3.35 -30.86
C GLY A 435 0.19 2.33 -30.18
N SER A 436 0.78 1.27 -29.64
CA SER A 436 0.03 0.17 -29.02
C SER A 436 -0.24 0.43 -27.54
N TYR A 437 0.78 0.56 -26.70
CA TYR A 437 0.59 0.78 -25.25
C TYR A 437 1.81 1.39 -24.57
N SER A 438 1.63 1.95 -23.37
CA SER A 438 2.71 2.66 -22.70
C SER A 438 3.73 1.71 -22.07
N ASN A 439 4.98 2.19 -21.98
CA ASN A 439 6.08 1.55 -21.28
C ASN A 439 6.86 2.60 -20.48
N TRP A 440 7.46 2.17 -19.38
CA TRP A 440 8.16 3.02 -18.44
C TRP A 440 9.66 3.07 -18.74
N PRO A 441 10.23 4.22 -19.15
CA PRO A 441 11.66 4.32 -19.37
C PRO A 441 12.44 4.67 -18.09
N PRO A 442 13.71 4.27 -17.95
CA PRO A 442 14.49 4.41 -16.70
C PRO A 442 14.67 5.85 -16.18
N ALA A 443 14.44 6.84 -17.03
CA ALA A 443 14.54 8.26 -16.69
C ALA A 443 13.23 8.87 -16.18
N LEU A 444 12.08 8.20 -16.38
CA LEU A 444 10.78 8.67 -15.93
C LEU A 444 10.62 8.35 -14.44
N THR A 445 10.45 9.38 -13.60
CA THR A 445 10.20 9.21 -12.18
C THR A 445 8.72 8.91 -11.89
N LEU A 446 8.42 8.36 -10.70
CA LEU A 446 7.02 8.21 -10.27
C LEU A 446 6.30 9.55 -10.15
N GLU A 447 7.00 10.62 -9.76
CA GLU A 447 6.47 12.00 -9.80
C GLU A 447 6.07 12.41 -11.21
N MET A 448 6.93 12.16 -12.21
CA MET A 448 6.61 12.44 -13.61
C MET A 448 5.44 11.58 -14.10
N HIS A 449 5.35 10.31 -13.72
CA HIS A 449 4.17 9.50 -14.05
C HIS A 449 2.88 10.02 -13.39
N GLN A 450 2.91 10.38 -12.09
CA GLN A 450 1.77 11.00 -11.42
C GLN A 450 1.38 12.35 -12.05
N ASN A 451 2.32 13.08 -12.63
CA ASN A 451 2.06 14.29 -13.40
C ASN A 451 1.28 14.02 -14.72
N ILE A 452 1.35 12.81 -15.29
CA ILE A 452 0.46 12.39 -16.39
C ILE A 452 -0.98 12.25 -15.87
N ARG A 453 -1.14 11.64 -14.69
CA ARG A 453 -2.43 11.37 -14.01
C ARG A 453 -3.12 12.62 -13.44
N ALA A 454 -2.37 13.58 -12.92
CA ALA A 454 -2.90 14.74 -12.20
C ALA A 454 -3.92 15.54 -13.04
N ASN A 455 -5.01 16.00 -12.40
CA ASN A 455 -6.02 16.84 -13.03
C ASN A 455 -5.57 18.31 -13.17
N LEU A 456 -6.23 19.04 -14.07
CA LEU A 456 -6.05 20.48 -14.28
C LEU A 456 -7.39 21.18 -14.02
N GLY A 457 -7.63 21.53 -12.76
CA GLY A 457 -8.94 22.01 -12.33
C GLY A 457 -9.99 20.92 -12.53
N ASN A 458 -10.96 21.18 -13.41
CA ASN A 458 -12.03 20.23 -13.73
C ASN A 458 -11.75 19.30 -14.91
N LEU A 459 -10.55 19.38 -15.51
CA LEU A 459 -10.08 18.43 -16.54
C LEU A 459 -9.24 17.30 -15.88
N TRP A 460 -9.81 16.11 -15.82
CA TRP A 460 -9.21 14.89 -15.26
C TRP A 460 -8.55 14.05 -16.36
N PHE A 461 -7.61 13.18 -15.98
CA PHE A 461 -6.90 12.28 -16.90
C PHE A 461 -6.94 10.85 -16.35
N ALA A 462 -7.22 9.87 -17.22
CA ALA A 462 -7.26 8.46 -16.86
C ALA A 462 -6.92 7.56 -18.06
N GLY A 463 -6.23 6.45 -17.83
CA GLY A 463 -5.93 5.44 -18.85
C GLY A 463 -4.87 4.46 -18.38
N GLU A 464 -4.49 3.48 -19.21
CA GLU A 464 -3.41 2.54 -18.83
C GLU A 464 -2.09 3.27 -18.51
N ALA A 465 -1.76 4.32 -19.27
CA ALA A 465 -0.57 5.16 -19.07
C ALA A 465 -0.62 6.07 -17.82
N THR A 466 -1.69 6.01 -17.02
CA THR A 466 -1.78 6.70 -15.72
C THR A 466 -1.78 5.74 -14.53
N HIS A 467 -1.76 4.42 -14.77
CA HIS A 467 -1.72 3.41 -13.70
C HIS A 467 -0.30 2.90 -13.44
N PRO A 468 0.30 3.13 -12.25
CA PRO A 468 1.73 2.88 -12.07
C PRO A 468 2.14 1.40 -12.00
N GLN A 469 1.20 0.52 -11.61
CA GLN A 469 1.41 -0.93 -11.56
C GLN A 469 1.03 -1.62 -12.89
N TYR A 470 -0.19 -1.40 -13.36
CA TYR A 470 -0.75 -2.03 -14.57
C TYR A 470 -0.65 -1.18 -15.84
N PHE A 471 0.42 -0.39 -16.01
CA PHE A 471 0.70 0.26 -17.29
C PHE A 471 0.82 -0.79 -18.39
N GLY A 472 0.47 -0.43 -19.63
CA GLY A 472 0.42 -1.38 -20.74
C GLY A 472 -0.88 -2.20 -20.84
N PHE A 473 -1.53 -2.52 -19.71
CA PHE A 473 -2.60 -3.52 -19.66
C PHE A 473 -4.01 -2.97 -19.41
N LEU A 474 -5.02 -3.83 -19.62
CA LEU A 474 -6.43 -3.49 -19.45
C LEU A 474 -6.83 -3.18 -18.00
N GLN A 475 -6.20 -3.84 -17.01
CA GLN A 475 -6.41 -3.56 -15.59
C GLN A 475 -6.09 -2.10 -15.26
N GLY A 476 -5.02 -1.54 -15.85
CA GLY A 476 -4.65 -0.14 -15.64
C GLY A 476 -5.72 0.82 -16.13
N ALA A 477 -6.23 0.59 -17.34
CA ALA A 477 -7.35 1.36 -17.89
C ALA A 477 -8.64 1.17 -17.07
N TYR A 478 -8.95 -0.06 -16.64
CA TYR A 478 -10.13 -0.38 -15.83
C TYR A 478 -10.14 0.42 -14.51
N TYR A 479 -9.06 0.30 -13.73
CA TYR A 479 -8.94 0.96 -12.43
C TYR A 479 -8.84 2.48 -12.55
N GLU A 480 -8.04 3.02 -13.48
CA GLU A 480 -7.91 4.49 -13.60
C GLU A 480 -9.20 5.16 -14.08
N GLY A 481 -9.92 4.52 -15.00
CA GLY A 481 -11.25 4.98 -15.41
C GLY A 481 -12.24 5.00 -14.24
N LYS A 482 -12.34 3.87 -13.52
CA LYS A 482 -13.19 3.75 -12.31
C LYS A 482 -12.83 4.82 -11.28
N ASN A 483 -11.55 4.94 -10.92
CA ASN A 483 -11.04 5.91 -9.94
C ASN A 483 -11.38 7.36 -10.31
N ALA A 484 -11.21 7.73 -11.59
CA ALA A 484 -11.54 9.08 -12.06
C ALA A 484 -13.05 9.34 -12.04
N GLY A 485 -13.87 8.36 -12.43
CA GLY A 485 -15.34 8.46 -12.35
C GLY A 485 -15.85 8.57 -10.91
N GLU A 486 -15.32 7.78 -9.98
CA GLU A 486 -15.65 7.85 -8.55
C GLU A 486 -15.21 9.18 -7.92
N ALA A 487 -14.03 9.70 -8.26
CA ALA A 487 -13.54 10.98 -7.77
C ALA A 487 -14.37 12.17 -8.30
N VAL A 488 -14.73 12.17 -9.59
CA VAL A 488 -15.63 13.18 -10.17
C VAL A 488 -17.04 13.06 -9.57
N ALA A 489 -17.54 11.84 -9.33
CA ALA A 489 -18.81 11.64 -8.63
C ALA A 489 -18.80 12.21 -7.20
N GLY A 490 -17.70 12.03 -6.46
CA GLY A 490 -17.47 12.65 -5.16
C GLY A 490 -17.53 14.18 -5.26
N CYS A 491 -16.75 14.77 -6.18
CA CYS A 491 -16.74 16.21 -6.48
C CYS A 491 -18.13 16.79 -6.82
N ILE A 492 -19.01 16.01 -7.45
CA ILE A 492 -20.38 16.41 -7.79
C ILE A 492 -21.30 16.35 -6.56
N LYS A 493 -21.18 15.29 -5.74
CA LYS A 493 -22.00 15.10 -4.54
C LYS A 493 -21.62 16.02 -3.39
N ASN A 494 -20.32 16.30 -3.22
CA ASN A 494 -19.84 17.35 -2.33
C ASN A 494 -18.69 18.16 -2.97
N LYS A 495 -18.92 19.46 -3.11
CA LYS A 495 -17.94 20.40 -3.68
C LYS A 495 -16.74 20.64 -2.76
N ASP A 496 -16.89 20.47 -1.45
CA ASP A 496 -15.80 20.67 -0.48
C ASP A 496 -14.74 19.55 -0.57
N ASP A 497 -15.15 18.31 -0.83
CA ASP A 497 -14.23 17.19 -1.09
C ASP A 497 -13.37 17.46 -2.33
N CYS A 498 -13.96 18.11 -3.33
CA CYS A 498 -13.28 18.46 -4.58
C CYS A 498 -12.11 19.43 -4.37
N ALA A 499 -12.19 20.32 -3.38
CA ALA A 499 -11.09 21.26 -3.08
C ALA A 499 -9.82 20.53 -2.65
N ASN A 500 -9.96 19.45 -1.86
CA ASN A 500 -8.84 18.62 -1.39
C ASN A 500 -8.25 17.73 -2.50
N LEU A 501 -9.06 17.31 -3.47
CA LEU A 501 -8.63 16.53 -4.64
C LEU A 501 -7.96 17.42 -5.70
N ARG A 502 -8.41 18.67 -5.87
CA ARG A 502 -7.81 19.67 -6.78
C ARG A 502 -6.40 20.12 -6.36
N SER A 503 -5.99 19.87 -5.12
CA SER A 503 -4.76 20.41 -4.52
C SER A 503 -3.64 19.39 -4.33
N VAL A 504 -3.66 18.24 -5.01
CA VAL A 504 -2.55 17.26 -4.95
C VAL A 504 -1.37 17.71 -5.82
N ALA A 505 -0.79 18.85 -5.45
CA ALA A 505 0.64 19.06 -5.64
C ALA A 505 1.34 18.09 -4.67
N TYR A 506 1.82 16.96 -5.19
CA TYR A 506 2.68 16.08 -4.42
C TYR A 506 3.89 16.89 -3.92
N ASP A 507 4.20 16.84 -2.62
CA ASP A 507 5.36 17.51 -2.03
C ASP A 507 6.64 17.04 -2.74
N VAL A 508 7.26 17.90 -3.58
CA VAL A 508 8.42 17.65 -4.46
C VAL A 508 9.02 16.24 -4.32
N LEU A 509 8.53 15.31 -5.13
CA LEU A 509 8.84 13.89 -5.00
C LEU A 509 10.05 13.54 -5.88
N ASN A 510 11.21 13.42 -5.25
CA ASN A 510 12.40 12.91 -5.90
C ASN A 510 12.16 11.48 -6.46
N GLY A 511 12.90 11.14 -7.52
CA GLY A 511 12.73 9.95 -8.39
C GLY A 511 12.99 8.59 -7.77
N THR A 512 12.80 8.50 -6.47
CA THR A 512 13.16 7.44 -5.55
C THR A 512 12.06 7.22 -4.48
N THR A 513 11.03 8.07 -4.46
CA THR A 513 9.99 8.11 -3.43
C THR A 513 9.16 6.81 -3.38
N SER A 514 8.96 6.28 -2.16
CA SER A 514 8.28 5.02 -1.83
C SER A 514 6.75 5.08 -1.91
N THR A 515 6.12 3.99 -2.35
CA THR A 515 4.69 3.89 -2.76
C THR A 515 3.66 4.26 -1.69
N ASP A 516 4.04 4.21 -0.42
CA ASP A 516 3.24 4.65 0.74
C ASP A 516 2.96 6.16 0.77
N LYS A 517 3.84 6.99 0.17
CA LYS A 517 3.69 8.46 0.16
C LYS A 517 2.69 8.97 -0.86
N TYR A 518 2.17 8.11 -1.72
CA TYR A 518 1.28 8.48 -2.84
C TYR A 518 -0.20 8.21 -2.54
N THR A 519 -0.50 7.25 -1.66
CA THR A 519 -1.86 6.86 -1.28
C THR A 519 -2.25 7.42 0.08
N LYS A 520 -2.74 8.66 0.12
CA LYS A 520 -3.68 9.04 1.19
C LYS A 520 -4.98 8.25 0.97
N PRO A 521 -5.50 7.52 1.97
CA PRO A 521 -6.91 7.18 1.98
C PRO A 521 -7.72 8.49 2.02
N THR A 522 -8.77 8.59 1.21
CA THR A 522 -9.74 9.68 1.34
C THR A 522 -10.64 9.36 2.55
N GLU A 523 -10.18 9.72 3.74
CA GLU A 523 -11.10 9.89 4.86
C GLU A 523 -12.04 11.06 4.56
N THR A 524 -13.31 10.96 5.01
CA THR A 524 -14.46 11.77 4.55
C THR A 524 -14.83 11.53 3.06
N ILE A 525 -16.08 11.26 2.66
CA ILE A 525 -17.39 11.41 3.32
C ILE A 525 -18.30 10.17 3.12
N MET A 526 -18.84 9.64 4.23
CA MET A 526 -20.06 8.84 4.27
C MET A 526 -21.04 9.49 5.26
N ARG A 527 -21.79 10.49 4.77
CA ARG A 527 -22.94 11.08 5.46
C ARG A 527 -24.09 11.27 4.46
N SER A 528 -24.99 10.28 4.36
CA SER A 528 -26.40 10.54 4.09
C SER A 528 -27.30 9.34 4.36
N SER A 529 -28.42 9.63 5.04
CA SER A 529 -29.73 8.99 4.89
C SER A 529 -29.86 7.46 5.04
N ALA A 530 -30.28 7.06 6.25
CA ALA A 530 -31.24 5.98 6.43
C ALA A 530 -32.27 6.39 7.50
N ASN A 531 -33.32 7.11 7.09
CA ASN A 531 -34.56 7.15 7.86
C ASN A 531 -35.35 5.89 7.47
N GLY A 532 -35.50 4.95 8.39
CA GLY A 532 -36.26 3.73 8.21
C GLY A 532 -36.51 3.07 9.55
N GLU A 533 -37.73 3.20 10.06
CA GLU A 533 -38.12 2.56 11.32
C GLU A 533 -38.15 1.04 11.18
N LEU A 534 -37.52 0.34 12.12
CA LEU A 534 -37.86 -1.05 12.42
C LEU A 534 -37.71 -1.28 13.92
N ASN A 535 -38.82 -1.70 14.54
CA ASN A 535 -38.97 -1.89 15.98
C ASN A 535 -38.64 -3.34 16.40
N LEU A 536 -38.53 -3.54 17.73
CA LEU A 536 -38.58 -4.82 18.47
C LEU A 536 -37.27 -5.65 18.46
N LEU A 537 -36.75 -6.25 19.55
CA LEU A 537 -37.14 -6.34 20.99
C LEU A 537 -35.92 -6.84 21.84
N LEU A 538 -35.82 -6.41 23.12
CA LEU A 538 -35.39 -7.14 24.36
C LEU A 538 -34.17 -8.11 24.35
N ILE A 539 -33.22 -8.22 25.30
CA ILE A 539 -33.03 -7.95 26.77
C ILE A 539 -31.49 -7.81 27.01
N GLY A 540 -30.92 -7.21 28.06
CA GLY A 540 -31.47 -6.73 29.34
C GLY A 540 -30.48 -5.86 30.17
N ASP A 541 -30.89 -5.53 31.40
CA ASP A 541 -30.38 -4.40 32.20
C ASP A 541 -29.06 -4.62 32.96
N THR A 542 -28.16 -3.62 32.92
CA THR A 542 -27.23 -3.26 34.03
C THR A 542 -26.55 -1.90 33.79
N MET A 543 -27.31 -0.79 33.78
CA MET A 543 -26.77 0.59 33.72
C MET A 543 -27.86 1.64 34.09
N LYS A 544 -28.44 1.53 35.30
CA LYS A 544 -29.62 2.33 35.67
C LYS A 544 -29.35 3.57 36.55
N ASP A 545 -28.29 3.57 37.36
CA ASP A 545 -28.08 4.63 38.37
C ASP A 545 -27.25 5.85 37.91
N CYS A 546 -27.00 5.99 36.60
CA CYS A 546 -26.57 7.27 36.01
C CYS A 546 -27.58 7.83 34.99
N THR A 547 -28.71 7.15 34.76
CA THR A 547 -29.56 7.38 33.58
C THR A 547 -30.90 8.05 33.92
N GLU A 548 -31.12 8.50 35.17
CA GLU A 548 -32.34 9.24 35.58
C GLU A 548 -32.19 10.79 35.63
N LYS A 549 -31.13 11.35 35.04
CA LYS A 549 -30.98 12.83 34.87
C LYS A 549 -31.13 13.34 33.43
N LEU A 550 -31.44 12.48 32.47
CA LEU A 550 -31.48 12.82 31.03
C LEU A 550 -32.88 12.95 30.41
N THR A 551 -33.97 12.84 31.19
CA THR A 551 -35.36 12.99 30.71
C THR A 551 -36.14 14.07 31.46
N SER A 552 -35.55 15.25 31.64
CA SER A 552 -36.30 16.47 32.03
C SER A 552 -36.07 17.61 31.03
N PRO A 553 -37.04 18.53 30.80
CA PRO A 553 -36.92 19.62 29.83
C PRO A 553 -35.84 20.69 30.12
N GLY A 554 -34.95 20.48 31.10
CA GLY A 554 -33.89 21.43 31.48
C GLY A 554 -32.59 21.33 30.67
N ALA A 555 -32.34 20.23 29.96
CA ALA A 555 -31.06 19.98 29.28
C ALA A 555 -30.86 20.75 27.95
N THR A 556 -31.87 21.49 27.47
CA THR A 556 -31.76 22.36 26.28
C THR A 556 -31.26 23.78 26.63
N TRP A 557 -30.99 24.06 27.92
CA TRP A 557 -30.85 25.42 28.45
C TRP A 557 -29.42 26.01 28.47
N LEU A 558 -28.36 25.20 28.26
CA LEU A 558 -26.97 25.69 28.25
C LEU A 558 -26.38 26.00 26.86
N LEU A 559 -27.10 25.68 25.78
CA LEU A 559 -26.63 25.91 24.39
C LEU A 559 -27.17 27.18 23.73
N ASN A 560 -27.98 28.00 24.42
CA ASN A 560 -28.58 29.20 23.84
C ASN A 560 -28.63 30.41 24.79
N ARG A 561 -27.57 31.23 24.76
CA ARG A 561 -27.58 32.72 24.90
C ARG A 561 -28.11 33.31 26.24
N HIS A 562 -27.65 34.44 26.77
CA HIS A 562 -26.95 35.63 26.25
C HIS A 562 -26.34 36.42 27.42
N LEU A 563 -25.44 37.37 27.14
CA LEU A 563 -25.60 38.72 27.71
C LEU A 563 -25.57 39.78 26.57
N PRO A 564 -26.38 40.86 26.62
CA PRO A 564 -26.89 41.47 25.38
C PRO A 564 -27.01 43.03 25.38
N ILE A 565 -27.59 43.60 24.31
CA ILE A 565 -28.18 44.97 24.23
C ILE A 565 -27.10 46.11 24.12
N ARG A 566 -27.17 47.13 23.25
CA ARG A 566 -28.31 47.90 22.71
C ARG A 566 -28.05 48.51 21.30
N HIS A 567 -29.11 48.75 20.53
CA HIS A 567 -29.11 49.54 19.29
C HIS A 567 -28.93 51.06 19.52
N SER A 568 -28.33 51.75 18.55
CA SER A 568 -28.70 53.13 18.16
C SER A 568 -28.31 53.41 16.70
N LEU A 569 -29.05 54.31 16.04
CA LEU A 569 -28.95 54.67 14.62
C LEU A 569 -27.93 55.79 14.37
N ALA A 570 -27.16 55.73 13.28
CA ALA A 570 -26.83 56.87 12.39
C ALA A 570 -25.88 56.47 11.23
N GLN A 571 -26.25 56.83 10.00
CA GLN A 571 -25.28 57.30 8.97
C GLN A 571 -25.15 58.85 9.12
N PRO A 572 -24.18 59.59 8.53
CA PRO A 572 -23.28 59.23 7.42
C PRO A 572 -21.81 59.77 7.54
N GLN A 573 -21.08 59.71 6.41
CA GLN A 573 -19.90 60.51 5.98
C GLN A 573 -18.45 60.15 6.40
N VAL A 574 -17.71 59.60 5.42
CA VAL A 574 -16.60 60.27 4.70
C VAL A 574 -15.66 61.19 5.52
N THR A 575 -14.50 60.69 5.95
CA THR A 575 -13.15 61.12 5.47
C THR A 575 -12.00 60.38 6.18
N SER A 576 -10.86 60.29 5.48
CA SER A 576 -9.48 59.97 5.95
C SER A 576 -9.21 59.78 7.45
N PHE A 577 -8.53 58.69 7.81
CA PHE A 577 -7.08 58.70 8.04
C PHE A 577 -6.49 57.28 8.06
N SER A 578 -5.25 57.13 7.59
CA SER A 578 -4.57 55.85 7.39
C SER A 578 -3.60 55.50 8.52
N THR A 579 -3.83 54.40 9.23
CA THR A 579 -2.79 53.56 9.89
C THR A 579 -3.39 52.25 10.41
N PRO A 580 -2.87 51.09 10.02
CA PRO A 580 -3.05 49.84 10.78
C PRO A 580 -1.74 49.35 11.42
N PHE A 581 -1.87 48.99 12.70
CA PHE A 581 -1.22 47.86 13.39
C PHE A 581 0.17 47.36 12.92
N SER A 582 1.16 47.65 13.77
CA SER A 582 2.37 46.86 13.98
C SER A 582 2.15 46.02 15.27
N THR A 583 2.65 44.80 15.48
CA THR A 583 3.78 44.07 14.88
C THR A 583 3.42 42.61 14.53
N TYR A 584 3.74 42.16 13.32
CA TYR A 584 4.04 40.74 13.06
C TYR A 584 5.43 40.41 13.61
N ILE A 585 5.64 39.22 14.17
CA ILE A 585 7.00 38.67 14.33
C ILE A 585 7.35 37.99 13.00
N GLU A 586 8.01 38.74 12.12
CA GLU A 586 8.57 38.22 10.89
C GLU A 586 9.68 37.20 11.20
N ARG A 587 9.62 36.02 10.58
CA ARG A 587 10.84 35.22 10.38
C ARG A 587 11.65 35.94 9.30
N PRO A 588 12.95 36.24 9.51
CA PRO A 588 13.71 37.07 8.59
C PRO A 588 13.76 36.45 7.19
N TYR A 589 13.40 37.25 6.20
CA TYR A 589 13.48 36.89 4.78
C TYR A 589 14.91 36.48 4.42
N LYS A 590 15.06 35.33 3.75
CA LYS A 590 16.37 34.88 3.24
C LYS A 590 16.80 35.80 2.10
N ILE A 591 17.73 36.72 2.35
CA ILE A 591 18.26 37.60 1.31
C ILE A 591 19.17 36.78 0.39
N ARG A 592 18.62 36.41 -0.77
CA ARG A 592 19.41 35.97 -1.91
C ARG A 592 20.01 37.23 -2.55
N PRO A 593 21.32 37.32 -2.82
CA PRO A 593 21.88 38.52 -3.45
C PRO A 593 21.39 38.65 -4.88
N GLU A 594 20.52 39.61 -5.14
CA GLU A 594 19.92 39.85 -6.45
C GLU A 594 20.83 40.69 -7.35
N ASN A 595 21.73 41.49 -6.77
CA ASN A 595 22.56 42.43 -7.51
C ASN A 595 24.04 42.42 -7.05
N VAL A 596 24.90 43.08 -7.83
CA VAL A 596 26.36 43.06 -7.62
C VAL A 596 26.79 43.79 -6.33
N LYS A 597 26.01 44.75 -5.82
CA LYS A 597 26.37 45.49 -4.61
C LYS A 597 26.28 44.62 -3.35
N ASP A 598 25.28 43.74 -3.28
CA ASP A 598 25.11 42.79 -2.17
C ASP A 598 26.32 41.85 -2.04
N TRP A 599 26.88 41.44 -3.18
CA TRP A 599 28.10 40.64 -3.24
C TRP A 599 29.34 41.42 -2.82
N GLU A 600 29.55 42.65 -3.32
CA GLU A 600 30.69 43.48 -2.93
C GLU A 600 30.67 43.83 -1.43
N ALA A 601 29.49 44.01 -0.83
CA ALA A 601 29.34 44.28 0.60
C ALA A 601 29.84 43.13 1.50
N GLN A 602 29.68 41.88 1.07
CA GLN A 602 30.14 40.68 1.82
C GLN A 602 31.52 40.17 1.38
N LYS A 603 32.14 40.81 0.39
CA LYS A 603 33.38 40.36 -0.25
C LYS A 603 34.55 40.25 0.70
N VAL A 604 34.76 41.21 1.61
CA VAL A 604 35.89 41.14 2.57
C VAL A 604 35.72 39.96 3.52
N THR A 605 34.51 39.75 4.05
CA THR A 605 34.17 38.60 4.90
C THR A 605 34.37 37.26 4.18
N LEU A 606 33.92 37.18 2.92
CA LEU A 606 34.09 36.00 2.07
C LEU A 606 35.55 35.72 1.73
N HIS A 607 36.34 36.76 1.45
CA HIS A 607 37.78 36.62 1.21
C HIS A 607 38.49 36.10 2.46
N ARG A 608 38.22 36.70 3.62
CA ARG A 608 38.81 36.25 4.89
C ARG A 608 38.50 34.79 5.16
N LEU A 609 37.22 34.41 5.22
CA LEU A 609 36.81 33.03 5.53
C LEU A 609 37.36 32.00 4.52
N TYR A 610 37.31 32.31 3.21
CA TYR A 610 37.66 31.35 2.16
C TYR A 610 39.15 31.30 1.82
N MET A 611 39.85 32.45 1.84
CA MET A 611 41.23 32.60 1.36
C MET A 611 42.24 32.78 2.50
N GLU A 612 41.90 33.52 3.56
CA GLU A 612 42.82 33.83 4.68
C GLU A 612 42.71 32.78 5.80
N ASP A 613 41.50 32.55 6.32
CA ASP A 613 41.16 31.48 7.28
C ASP A 613 41.18 30.09 6.62
N ASN A 614 41.30 30.04 5.29
CA ASN A 614 41.42 28.85 4.46
C ASN A 614 40.30 27.80 4.65
N LEU A 615 39.09 28.18 5.03
CA LEU A 615 37.98 27.24 5.26
C LEU A 615 37.44 26.62 3.95
N PRO A 616 37.02 25.33 3.95
CA PRO A 616 36.29 24.73 2.84
C PRO A 616 35.09 25.57 2.37
N LEU A 617 34.72 25.44 1.09
CA LEU A 617 33.62 26.26 0.54
C LEU A 617 32.30 26.00 1.28
N LYS A 618 32.01 24.74 1.62
CA LYS A 618 30.80 24.35 2.37
C LYS A 618 30.71 25.09 3.71
N ASP A 619 31.79 25.04 4.48
CA ASP A 619 31.85 25.62 5.83
C ASP A 619 31.81 27.15 5.76
N THR A 620 32.46 27.75 4.75
CA THR A 620 32.33 29.18 4.43
C THR A 620 30.87 29.55 4.14
N MET A 621 30.16 28.75 3.35
CA MET A 621 28.75 28.96 3.03
C MET A 621 27.84 28.84 4.26
N GLU A 622 28.08 27.87 5.14
CA GLU A 622 27.33 27.69 6.38
C GLU A 622 27.57 28.85 7.36
N ILE A 623 28.80 29.33 7.51
CA ILE A 623 29.12 30.51 8.33
C ILE A 623 28.46 31.78 7.76
N MET A 624 28.52 31.99 6.45
CA MET A 624 27.90 33.15 5.79
C MET A 624 26.37 33.12 5.89
N LEU A 625 25.76 31.94 5.79
CA LEU A 625 24.32 31.76 5.99
C LEU A 625 23.91 31.99 7.45
N LYS A 626 24.67 31.46 8.42
CA LYS A 626 24.32 31.49 9.84
C LYS A 626 24.60 32.83 10.51
N ASN A 627 25.74 33.44 10.22
CA ASN A 627 26.23 34.63 10.94
C ASN A 627 25.99 35.94 10.17
N TYR A 628 25.80 35.86 8.85
CA TYR A 628 25.63 37.03 7.98
C TYR A 628 24.34 36.98 7.13
N LEU A 629 23.47 35.97 7.35
CA LEU A 629 22.19 35.73 6.66
C LEU A 629 22.28 35.70 5.11
N PHE A 630 23.47 35.42 4.57
CA PHE A 630 23.78 35.56 3.15
C PHE A 630 23.78 34.20 2.43
N SER A 631 22.78 33.96 1.59
CA SER A 631 22.58 32.67 0.91
C SER A 631 22.70 32.77 -0.60
N ALA A 632 23.75 32.17 -1.16
CA ALA A 632 23.99 32.19 -2.61
C ALA A 632 24.41 30.81 -3.16
N THR A 633 23.69 30.31 -4.15
CA THR A 633 23.97 29.02 -4.80
C THR A 633 25.09 29.09 -5.85
N MET A 634 25.86 30.19 -5.92
CA MET A 634 26.78 30.50 -7.03
C MET A 634 28.15 31.05 -6.63
N TYR A 635 28.57 30.92 -5.36
CA TYR A 635 29.85 31.45 -4.84
C TYR A 635 31.05 31.22 -5.77
N MET A 636 31.22 30.00 -6.31
CA MET A 636 32.31 29.66 -7.23
C MET A 636 32.37 30.54 -8.50
N ARG A 637 31.23 30.92 -9.09
CA ARG A 637 31.24 31.84 -10.26
C ARG A 637 31.60 33.27 -9.85
N GLN A 638 31.18 33.72 -8.67
CA GLN A 638 31.49 35.07 -8.22
C GLN A 638 32.94 35.21 -7.75
N PHE A 639 33.49 34.20 -7.06
CA PHE A 639 34.91 34.15 -6.69
C PHE A 639 35.81 34.14 -7.93
N MET A 640 35.44 33.42 -9.00
CA MET A 640 36.14 33.51 -10.29
C MET A 640 36.08 34.89 -10.93
N LYS A 641 34.95 35.62 -10.83
CA LYS A 641 34.86 37.03 -11.29
C LYS A 641 35.75 37.98 -10.50
N TRP A 642 35.97 37.70 -9.21
CA TRP A 642 36.91 38.44 -8.35
C TRP A 642 38.36 37.96 -8.47
N GLY A 643 38.64 36.96 -9.31
CA GLY A 643 39.98 36.44 -9.56
C GLY A 643 40.53 35.52 -8.47
N TRP A 644 39.72 35.13 -7.49
CA TRP A 644 40.17 34.33 -6.35
C TRP A 644 40.36 32.86 -6.73
N ARG A 645 41.54 32.31 -6.45
CA ARG A 645 41.87 30.89 -6.67
C ARG A 645 42.53 30.32 -5.42
N LYS A 646 41.81 29.42 -4.74
CA LYS A 646 42.23 28.81 -3.46
C LYS A 646 43.30 27.73 -3.60
N TYR A 647 43.46 27.15 -4.78
CA TYR A 647 44.46 26.12 -5.06
C TYR A 647 45.48 26.60 -6.08
N ASN A 648 46.75 26.58 -5.68
CA ASN A 648 47.89 26.84 -6.56
C ASN A 648 48.04 25.71 -7.58
N THR A 649 47.39 25.84 -8.73
CA THR A 649 47.71 25.05 -9.93
C THR A 649 49.05 25.50 -10.49
N LYS A 650 50.15 24.96 -9.92
CA LYS A 650 51.42 24.83 -10.64
C LYS A 650 51.21 23.83 -11.78
N GLY A 651 51.32 24.18 -13.06
CA GLY A 651 51.45 25.50 -13.65
C GLY A 651 51.33 25.41 -15.17
N GLY A 652 50.35 26.07 -15.76
CA GLY A 652 50.31 26.30 -17.20
C GLY A 652 51.07 27.57 -17.54
N GLN A 653 52.40 27.51 -17.67
CA GLN A 653 53.19 28.65 -18.15
C GLN A 653 53.32 28.60 -19.67
N GLN A 654 52.98 29.74 -20.29
CA GLN A 654 53.30 29.99 -21.70
C GLN A 654 54.81 30.17 -21.90
N ARG A 655 55.26 29.79 -23.10
CA ARG A 655 56.40 30.39 -23.81
C ARG A 655 56.37 31.93 -23.75
N ASP A 656 57.46 32.69 -23.82
CA ASP A 656 58.90 32.41 -24.00
C ASP A 656 59.67 33.53 -23.26
N LEU A 657 60.98 33.36 -23.04
CA LEU A 657 62.04 34.33 -23.42
C LEU A 657 63.39 33.97 -22.75
N ASN A 658 64.39 33.71 -23.61
CA ASN A 658 65.84 33.74 -23.34
C ASN A 658 66.44 32.86 -22.22
N GLY A 659 67.24 31.85 -22.63
CA GLY A 659 68.55 31.63 -22.00
C GLY A 659 68.90 30.22 -21.49
N LYS A 660 69.44 29.38 -22.39
CA LYS A 660 70.58 28.43 -22.20
C LYS A 660 70.71 27.56 -20.93
N THR A 661 70.92 26.25 -21.17
CA THR A 661 71.82 25.30 -20.42
C THR A 661 71.48 24.96 -18.95
N ASP A 662 71.76 23.78 -18.36
CA ASP A 662 72.47 22.58 -18.84
C ASP A 662 72.12 21.28 -18.05
N GLN A 663 72.38 20.13 -18.70
CA GLN A 663 72.87 18.81 -18.23
C GLN A 663 72.49 18.06 -16.90
N ASN A 664 72.58 16.72 -17.02
CA ASN A 664 72.74 15.61 -16.02
C ASN A 664 71.45 15.00 -15.39
N ARG A 665 71.12 13.69 -15.63
CA ARG A 665 71.71 12.41 -15.12
C ARG A 665 71.55 12.27 -13.58
N GLY A 666 71.11 11.19 -12.92
CA GLY A 666 70.63 9.80 -13.20
C GLY A 666 70.26 9.13 -11.83
N GLU A 667 69.90 7.85 -11.62
CA GLU A 667 69.64 6.66 -12.46
C GLU A 667 68.79 5.58 -11.71
N ASN A 668 67.91 4.88 -12.45
CA ASN A 668 67.61 3.42 -12.50
C ASN A 668 67.60 2.45 -11.26
N ARG A 669 66.67 1.45 -11.30
CA ARG A 669 66.54 0.16 -10.52
C ARG A 669 65.94 0.22 -9.08
N SER A 670 65.19 -0.77 -8.52
CA SER A 670 64.46 -1.95 -9.08
C SER A 670 63.55 -2.68 -8.02
N CYS A 671 62.38 -3.18 -8.46
CA CYS A 671 61.62 -4.40 -8.04
C CYS A 671 61.43 -4.86 -6.56
N ARG A 672 60.16 -4.98 -6.07
CA ARG A 672 59.40 -6.25 -5.79
C ARG A 672 58.10 -6.07 -4.95
N ARG A 673 57.15 -7.02 -5.09
CA ARG A 673 55.92 -7.24 -4.25
C ARG A 673 56.17 -8.28 -3.14
N PRO A 674 55.37 -8.29 -2.05
CA PRO A 674 54.77 -9.54 -1.54
C PRO A 674 53.24 -9.46 -1.25
N ARG A 675 52.67 -10.49 -0.57
CA ARG A 675 51.27 -10.95 -0.61
C ARG A 675 50.45 -10.80 0.70
N ARG A 676 49.13 -10.99 0.54
CA ARG A 676 48.01 -11.27 1.49
C ARG A 676 48.31 -12.24 2.65
N GLN A 677 47.64 -12.03 3.79
CA GLN A 677 47.19 -13.07 4.76
C GLN A 677 45.79 -12.71 5.33
N GLN A 678 45.16 -13.62 6.09
CA GLN A 678 43.73 -13.64 6.48
C GLN A 678 43.51 -13.47 8.01
N PRO A 679 42.26 -13.40 8.54
CA PRO A 679 41.95 -12.75 9.83
C PRO A 679 41.99 -13.66 11.06
N GLY A 680 41.96 -13.04 12.24
CA GLY A 680 41.71 -13.68 13.54
C GLY A 680 41.08 -12.71 14.55
N ASP A 681 40.03 -13.19 15.20
CA ASP A 681 39.49 -12.93 16.55
C ASP A 681 39.55 -11.54 17.20
N TRP A 682 38.38 -11.08 17.67
CA TRP A 682 38.23 -10.10 18.75
C TRP A 682 37.26 -10.61 19.80
N GLN A 683 37.75 -10.69 21.05
CA GLN A 683 36.93 -10.94 22.24
C GLN A 683 37.10 -9.78 23.24
N THR A 684 35.99 -9.46 23.89
CA THR A 684 35.84 -8.93 25.26
C THR A 684 36.32 -7.52 25.66
N ASP A 685 35.43 -6.92 26.47
CA ASP A 685 35.61 -5.88 27.51
C ASP A 685 35.94 -4.44 27.11
N GLY A 686 35.32 -3.40 27.68
CA GLY A 686 34.42 -3.37 28.84
C GLY A 686 34.59 -2.06 29.63
N SER A 687 33.53 -1.27 29.72
CA SER A 687 33.29 -0.19 30.70
C SER A 687 34.18 1.08 30.71
N THR A 688 33.54 2.24 30.82
CA THR A 688 33.60 3.11 32.02
C THR A 688 32.55 4.22 31.94
N ALA A 689 32.16 4.78 33.08
CA ALA A 689 30.86 5.45 33.24
C ALA A 689 30.94 6.91 33.77
N ALA A 690 29.81 7.60 33.61
CA ALA A 690 29.22 8.61 34.49
C ALA A 690 29.99 9.90 34.87
N ALA A 691 29.35 11.06 34.64
CA ALA A 691 29.06 12.08 35.67
C ALA A 691 28.21 13.26 35.11
N ALA A 692 27.05 13.52 35.74
CA ALA A 692 26.66 14.77 36.43
C ALA A 692 26.94 16.17 35.76
N THR A 693 26.09 17.22 35.85
CA THR A 693 24.83 17.44 36.61
C THR A 693 24.09 18.72 36.15
N SER A 694 22.80 18.81 36.51
CA SER A 694 22.05 20.01 36.95
C SER A 694 21.26 20.91 35.97
N ASN A 695 20.06 21.21 36.49
CA ASN A 695 19.21 22.40 36.34
C ASN A 695 18.20 22.52 35.19
N SER A 696 17.00 22.95 35.61
CA SER A 696 15.73 22.83 34.93
C SER A 696 15.28 24.14 34.28
N THR A 697 14.57 24.04 33.15
CA THR A 697 13.32 24.81 32.95
C THR A 697 12.51 24.22 31.80
N PHE A 698 11.22 24.02 32.04
CA PHE A 698 10.26 23.46 31.09
C PHE A 698 9.96 24.47 29.95
N SER A 699 10.33 24.16 28.70
CA SER A 699 9.50 24.46 27.52
C SER A 699 9.99 23.73 26.27
N GLN A 700 9.09 23.50 25.31
CA GLN A 700 9.35 23.00 23.94
C GLN A 700 9.72 21.52 23.78
N PHE A 701 8.78 20.65 24.17
CA PHE A 701 8.51 19.44 23.38
C PHE A 701 8.16 19.85 21.93
N ARG A 702 9.04 19.56 20.96
CA ARG A 702 8.73 19.38 19.53
C ARG A 702 9.88 18.68 18.78
N GLY A 703 10.39 17.57 19.34
CA GLY A 703 10.99 16.50 18.53
C GLY A 703 9.84 15.71 17.87
N SER A 704 9.83 15.48 16.56
CA SER A 704 10.77 14.60 15.85
C SER A 704 10.69 13.15 16.33
N VAL A 705 9.51 12.54 16.26
CA VAL A 705 9.37 11.08 16.20
C VAL A 705 9.15 10.69 14.74
N THR A 706 10.06 9.88 14.21
CA THR A 706 10.03 9.38 12.84
C THR A 706 8.82 8.49 12.61
N ARG A 707 8.07 8.71 11.52
CA ARG A 707 7.22 7.67 10.93
C ARG A 707 8.11 6.46 10.63
N ARG A 708 8.05 5.42 11.47
CA ARG A 708 8.47 4.08 11.05
C ARG A 708 7.32 3.52 10.24
N ALA A 709 7.52 3.43 8.93
CA ALA A 709 6.51 2.90 8.03
C ALA A 709 6.27 1.42 8.35
N MET A 710 5.00 1.01 8.40
CA MET A 710 4.66 -0.37 8.03
C MET A 710 5.11 -0.59 6.58
N PRO A 711 5.68 -1.76 6.22
CA PRO A 711 6.05 -2.03 4.84
C PRO A 711 4.79 -2.04 3.96
N ARG A 712 4.71 -1.11 3.01
CA ARG A 712 3.72 -1.16 1.91
C ARG A 712 4.46 -1.36 0.61
N LEU A 713 4.01 -2.35 -0.17
CA LEU A 713 4.60 -2.86 -1.41
C LEU A 713 5.83 -3.75 -1.17
N MET A 714 5.61 -5.05 -0.89
CA MET A 714 6.70 -6.03 -0.80
C MET A 714 6.62 -7.13 -1.86
N LEU A 715 7.69 -7.27 -2.64
CA LEU A 715 8.03 -8.51 -3.33
C LEU A 715 8.31 -9.57 -2.24
N HIS A 716 7.49 -10.62 -2.17
CA HIS A 716 7.60 -11.60 -1.08
C HIS A 716 8.89 -12.41 -1.19
N GLY A 717 9.78 -12.32 -0.19
CA GLY A 717 11.02 -13.12 -0.12
C GLY A 717 10.78 -14.61 0.14
N SER A 718 9.58 -14.96 0.59
CA SER A 718 9.13 -16.31 0.87
C SER A 718 7.60 -16.35 0.96
N GLU A 719 7.00 -17.54 0.90
CA GLU A 719 5.57 -17.73 1.11
C GLU A 719 5.10 -17.24 2.49
N THR A 720 5.95 -17.37 3.53
CA THR A 720 5.64 -16.84 4.86
C THR A 720 5.74 -15.31 4.93
N ASP A 721 6.47 -14.63 4.03
CA ASP A 721 6.39 -13.16 3.89
C ASP A 721 5.06 -12.72 3.29
N ARG A 722 4.55 -13.44 2.28
CA ARG A 722 3.21 -13.20 1.71
C ARG A 722 2.12 -13.35 2.76
N TRP A 723 2.24 -14.39 3.59
CA TRP A 723 1.35 -14.62 4.72
C TRP A 723 1.46 -13.52 5.78
N THR A 724 2.67 -13.08 6.12
CA THR A 724 2.90 -11.96 7.06
C THR A 724 2.29 -10.65 6.56
N GLU A 725 2.34 -10.36 5.25
CA GLU A 725 1.70 -9.18 4.68
C GLU A 725 0.16 -9.31 4.71
N GLY A 726 -0.39 -10.45 4.29
CA GLY A 726 -1.83 -10.72 4.37
C GLY A 726 -2.39 -10.65 5.80
N LEU A 727 -1.58 -11.06 6.79
CA LEU A 727 -1.87 -10.92 8.22
C LEU A 727 -2.04 -9.46 8.63
N PHE A 728 -1.09 -8.59 8.29
CA PHE A 728 -1.11 -7.18 8.65
C PHE A 728 -2.20 -6.38 7.89
N VAL A 729 -2.48 -6.73 6.62
CA VAL A 729 -3.60 -6.15 5.87
C VAL A 729 -4.94 -6.53 6.52
N SER A 730 -5.15 -7.82 6.79
CA SER A 730 -6.39 -8.31 7.44
C SER A 730 -6.57 -7.71 8.84
N LEU A 731 -5.48 -7.52 9.59
CA LEU A 731 -5.47 -6.82 10.88
C LEU A 731 -5.92 -5.36 10.76
N TYR A 732 -5.35 -4.62 9.79
CA TYR A 732 -5.71 -3.23 9.54
C TYR A 732 -7.18 -3.11 9.12
N ASP A 733 -7.65 -3.97 8.21
CA ASP A 733 -9.03 -3.96 7.74
C ASP A 733 -10.03 -4.36 8.84
N LEU A 734 -9.68 -5.29 9.73
CA LEU A 734 -10.51 -5.65 10.88
C LEU A 734 -10.64 -4.48 11.87
N MET A 735 -9.52 -3.85 12.25
CA MET A 735 -9.49 -2.73 13.19
C MET A 735 -10.19 -1.49 12.61
N CYS A 736 -9.81 -1.06 11.41
CA CYS A 736 -10.40 0.10 10.76
C CYS A 736 -11.84 -0.18 10.26
N GLY A 737 -12.19 -1.44 9.99
CA GLY A 737 -13.56 -1.88 9.71
C GLY A 737 -14.46 -1.72 10.94
N SER A 738 -14.04 -2.28 12.08
CA SER A 738 -14.72 -2.12 13.37
C SER A 738 -14.87 -0.65 13.77
N ALA A 739 -13.81 0.16 13.63
CA ALA A 739 -13.85 1.60 13.92
C ALA A 739 -14.83 2.39 13.05
N ARG A 740 -15.07 1.95 11.81
CA ARG A 740 -16.06 2.55 10.90
C ARG A 740 -17.49 2.09 11.19
N GLN A 741 -17.67 0.83 11.60
CA GLN A 741 -18.98 0.18 11.75
C GLN A 741 -19.59 0.36 13.15
N SER A 742 -18.78 0.29 14.21
CA SER A 742 -19.26 0.35 15.60
C SER A 742 -19.28 1.79 16.13
N PRO A 743 -20.44 2.34 16.54
CA PRO A 743 -20.53 3.68 17.12
C PRO A 743 -19.70 3.88 18.40
N ALA A 744 -19.42 2.80 19.14
CA ALA A 744 -18.62 2.83 20.37
C ALA A 744 -17.25 3.50 20.18
N TRP A 745 -16.63 3.39 18.99
CA TRP A 745 -15.35 4.05 18.71
C TRP A 745 -15.41 5.58 18.73
N ARG A 746 -16.60 6.17 18.54
CA ARG A 746 -16.83 7.62 18.54
C ARG A 746 -17.57 8.11 19.78
N ASP A 747 -18.53 7.32 20.27
CA ASP A 747 -19.47 7.76 21.31
C ASP A 747 -19.00 7.39 22.73
N THR A 748 -18.12 6.39 22.87
CA THR A 748 -17.50 6.03 24.15
C THR A 748 -16.41 7.03 24.52
N SER A 749 -16.41 7.54 25.77
CA SER A 749 -15.39 8.50 26.25
C SER A 749 -13.97 7.94 26.19
N ASN A 750 -12.93 8.77 26.20
CA ASN A 750 -11.52 8.29 26.26
C ASN A 750 -11.14 7.67 27.63
N LEU A 751 -12.00 7.86 28.63
CA LEU A 751 -11.89 7.31 29.98
C LEU A 751 -12.57 5.93 30.08
N SER A 752 -13.42 5.59 29.13
CA SER A 752 -14.12 4.31 29.05
C SER A 752 -13.52 3.49 27.90
N PRO A 753 -13.12 2.24 28.12
CA PRO A 753 -12.59 1.43 27.02
C PRO A 753 -13.69 1.18 26.00
N ILE A 754 -13.33 1.24 24.71
CA ILE A 754 -14.23 0.88 23.60
C ILE A 754 -14.64 -0.60 23.69
N CYS A 755 -13.84 -1.38 24.44
CA CYS A 755 -13.90 -2.82 24.57
C CYS A 755 -14.00 -3.21 26.05
N THR A 756 -15.20 -3.12 26.65
CA THR A 756 -15.51 -3.71 27.96
C THR A 756 -16.77 -4.57 27.92
N GLY A 757 -16.61 -5.80 28.41
CA GLY A 757 -17.70 -6.72 28.72
C GLY A 757 -17.14 -8.13 28.93
N GLY A 758 -17.48 -8.77 30.05
CA GLY A 758 -17.44 -10.23 30.28
C GLY A 758 -16.12 -11.02 30.20
N SER A 759 -15.33 -10.86 29.14
CA SER A 759 -14.84 -12.02 28.40
C SER A 759 -13.34 -12.31 28.47
N ARG A 760 -12.62 -11.71 29.44
CA ARG A 760 -11.22 -12.05 29.75
C ARG A 760 -11.03 -13.37 30.49
N ASN A 761 -12.10 -14.12 30.76
CA ASN A 761 -12.05 -15.38 31.51
C ASN A 761 -11.19 -16.43 30.81
N ALA A 762 -11.39 -16.63 29.50
CA ALA A 762 -10.57 -17.55 28.72
C ALA A 762 -9.07 -17.22 28.87
N PHE A 763 -8.66 -15.95 28.70
CA PHE A 763 -7.27 -15.54 28.91
C PHE A 763 -6.75 -15.84 30.32
N LEU A 764 -7.54 -15.55 31.37
CA LEU A 764 -7.15 -15.82 32.75
C LEU A 764 -7.04 -17.33 33.03
N LEU A 765 -7.95 -18.15 32.51
CA LEU A 765 -7.91 -19.61 32.62
C LEU A 765 -6.72 -20.21 31.88
N PHE A 766 -6.45 -19.76 30.66
CA PHE A 766 -5.24 -20.12 29.92
C PHE A 766 -4.00 -19.76 30.73
N ARG A 767 -3.95 -18.57 31.35
CA ARG A 767 -2.81 -18.14 32.16
C ARG A 767 -2.62 -19.00 33.41
N SER A 768 -3.66 -19.21 34.21
CA SER A 768 -3.59 -20.10 35.39
C SER A 768 -3.19 -21.52 35.00
N ALA A 769 -3.63 -22.03 33.84
CA ALA A 769 -3.16 -23.32 33.33
C ALA A 769 -1.66 -23.32 32.97
N MET A 770 -1.17 -22.26 32.33
CA MET A 770 0.25 -22.11 31.99
C MET A 770 1.17 -21.95 33.21
N ASP A 771 0.75 -21.16 34.22
CA ASP A 771 1.47 -21.04 35.49
C ASP A 771 1.51 -22.42 36.21
N LEU A 772 0.40 -23.15 36.29
CA LEU A 772 0.36 -24.52 36.83
C LEU A 772 1.21 -25.53 36.03
N PHE A 773 1.34 -25.40 34.71
CA PHE A 773 2.26 -26.22 33.92
C PHE A 773 3.73 -25.93 34.26
N ARG A 774 4.10 -24.66 34.43
CA ARG A 774 5.45 -24.23 34.84
C ARG A 774 5.84 -24.79 36.21
N GLU A 775 4.88 -24.90 37.12
CA GLU A 775 5.06 -25.46 38.47
C GLU A 775 4.95 -26.99 38.53
N GLY A 776 4.72 -27.65 37.39
CA GLY A 776 4.69 -29.12 37.29
C GLY A 776 3.36 -29.78 37.67
N HIS A 777 2.31 -29.00 37.93
CA HIS A 777 0.98 -29.48 38.33
C HIS A 777 0.12 -29.96 37.15
N MET A 778 0.69 -30.82 36.31
CA MET A 778 0.15 -31.26 35.00
C MET A 778 -1.34 -31.65 35.01
N ARG A 779 -1.79 -32.45 35.99
CA ARG A 779 -3.21 -32.86 36.09
C ARG A 779 -4.15 -31.69 36.38
N ARG A 780 -3.77 -30.76 37.25
CA ARG A 780 -4.57 -29.57 37.60
C ARG A 780 -4.59 -28.59 36.43
N ALA A 781 -3.44 -28.33 35.82
CA ALA A 781 -3.32 -27.51 34.62
C ALA A 781 -4.24 -28.01 33.47
N GLY A 782 -4.28 -29.32 33.22
CA GLY A 782 -5.17 -29.92 32.21
C GLY A 782 -6.67 -29.76 32.48
N VAL A 783 -7.10 -29.72 33.75
CA VAL A 783 -8.50 -29.43 34.13
C VAL A 783 -8.84 -27.97 33.84
N VAL A 784 -8.00 -27.04 34.30
CA VAL A 784 -8.17 -25.59 34.05
C VAL A 784 -8.16 -25.30 32.55
N LEU A 785 -7.28 -25.95 31.79
CA LEU A 785 -7.18 -25.80 30.34
C LEU A 785 -8.42 -26.30 29.60
N ARG A 786 -9.01 -27.46 29.98
CA ARG A 786 -10.29 -27.93 29.40
C ARG A 786 -11.42 -26.90 29.60
N ARG A 787 -11.49 -26.30 30.78
CA ARG A 787 -12.43 -25.20 31.06
C ARG A 787 -12.12 -23.98 30.21
N ALA A 788 -10.84 -23.62 30.07
CA ALA A 788 -10.40 -22.52 29.21
C ALA A 788 -10.84 -22.70 27.74
N PHE A 789 -10.69 -23.90 27.17
CA PHE A 789 -11.14 -24.21 25.81
C PHE A 789 -12.67 -24.18 25.64
N ARG A 790 -13.45 -24.65 26.63
CA ARG A 790 -14.92 -24.52 26.60
C ARG A 790 -15.37 -23.07 26.53
N ASP A 791 -14.68 -22.19 27.24
CA ASP A 791 -15.01 -20.76 27.29
C ASP A 791 -14.58 -20.01 25.99
N LEU A 792 -13.75 -20.63 25.12
CA LEU A 792 -13.43 -20.07 23.80
C LEU A 792 -14.63 -20.10 22.85
N ASP A 793 -15.52 -21.10 22.94
CA ASP A 793 -16.67 -21.22 22.03
C ASP A 793 -17.67 -20.07 22.25
N ALA A 794 -18.00 -19.78 23.52
CA ALA A 794 -18.81 -18.62 23.89
C ALA A 794 -18.11 -17.29 23.53
N LEU A 795 -16.81 -17.17 23.77
CA LEU A 795 -16.02 -15.99 23.41
C LEU A 795 -15.97 -15.78 21.88
N ALA A 796 -15.98 -16.85 21.09
CA ALA A 796 -15.97 -16.80 19.63
C ALA A 796 -17.34 -16.46 19.03
N GLU A 797 -18.42 -16.39 19.81
CA GLU A 797 -19.72 -15.89 19.35
C GLU A 797 -19.84 -14.36 19.44
N GLU A 798 -19.13 -13.71 20.36
CA GLU A 798 -19.12 -12.25 20.49
C GLU A 798 -18.57 -11.56 19.21
N ASP A 799 -19.18 -10.44 18.79
CA ASP A 799 -18.67 -9.56 17.74
C ASP A 799 -18.02 -8.32 18.38
N SER A 800 -16.87 -8.49 19.03
CA SER A 800 -16.13 -7.39 19.65
C SER A 800 -14.61 -7.45 19.35
N CYS A 801 -13.95 -6.30 19.29
CA CYS A 801 -12.48 -6.24 19.17
C CYS A 801 -11.76 -6.88 20.37
N THR A 802 -12.44 -7.05 21.50
CA THR A 802 -11.98 -7.81 22.66
C THR A 802 -11.72 -9.27 22.30
N VAL A 803 -12.63 -9.89 21.53
CA VAL A 803 -12.51 -11.28 21.06
C VAL A 803 -11.26 -11.44 20.22
N PHE A 804 -11.07 -10.53 19.26
CA PHE A 804 -9.87 -10.49 18.44
C PHE A 804 -8.61 -10.34 19.30
N GLN A 805 -8.57 -9.34 20.18
CA GLN A 805 -7.41 -9.09 21.04
C GLN A 805 -7.08 -10.31 21.91
N ILE A 806 -8.08 -10.99 22.46
CA ILE A 806 -7.85 -12.17 23.32
C ILE A 806 -7.45 -13.40 22.50
N LEU A 807 -8.26 -13.78 21.50
CA LEU A 807 -8.12 -15.06 20.78
C LEU A 807 -6.99 -15.07 19.75
N ILE A 808 -6.66 -13.92 19.16
CA ILE A 808 -5.63 -13.81 18.14
C ILE A 808 -4.30 -13.28 18.68
N LEU A 809 -4.31 -12.47 19.74
CA LEU A 809 -3.10 -11.81 20.22
C LEU A 809 -2.68 -12.27 21.62
N GLU A 810 -3.51 -12.04 22.64
CA GLU A 810 -3.13 -12.25 24.04
C GLU A 810 -2.89 -13.74 24.36
N ILE A 811 -3.77 -14.65 23.94
CA ILE A 811 -3.58 -16.09 24.19
C ILE A 811 -2.43 -16.68 23.34
N PRO A 812 -2.27 -16.38 22.03
CA PRO A 812 -1.10 -16.83 21.27
C PRO A 812 0.25 -16.34 21.82
N ILE A 813 0.34 -15.09 22.31
CA ILE A 813 1.54 -14.59 22.99
C ILE A 813 1.78 -15.39 24.29
N LEU A 814 0.75 -15.54 25.12
CA LEU A 814 0.83 -16.33 26.36
C LEU A 814 1.24 -17.79 26.12
N CYS A 815 0.67 -18.46 25.12
CA CYS A 815 1.05 -19.81 24.73
C CYS A 815 2.49 -19.86 24.22
N ASN A 816 2.95 -18.87 23.45
CA ASN A 816 4.33 -18.79 22.99
C ASN A 816 5.33 -18.54 24.13
N ASP A 817 4.96 -17.75 25.14
CA ASP A 817 5.85 -17.39 26.25
C ASP A 817 5.99 -18.53 27.28
N TYR A 818 5.01 -19.43 27.36
CA TYR A 818 4.95 -20.49 28.39
C TYR A 818 5.00 -21.94 27.84
N ALA A 819 4.50 -22.19 26.64
CA ALA A 819 4.40 -23.53 26.06
C ALA A 819 5.42 -23.75 24.92
N LYS A 820 5.59 -25.00 24.48
CA LYS A 820 6.44 -25.29 23.32
C LYS A 820 5.70 -24.95 22.03
N ASP A 821 6.47 -24.83 20.95
CA ASP A 821 5.99 -24.44 19.61
C ASP A 821 4.73 -25.23 19.14
N ARG A 822 4.60 -26.51 19.51
CA ARG A 822 3.50 -27.41 19.09
C ARG A 822 2.16 -27.02 19.72
N GLU A 823 2.17 -26.62 20.98
CA GLU A 823 1.00 -26.23 21.75
C GLU A 823 0.37 -24.95 21.18
N THR A 824 1.20 -23.96 20.85
CA THR A 824 0.77 -22.75 20.13
C THR A 824 0.15 -23.08 18.77
N GLN A 825 0.63 -24.12 18.06
CA GLN A 825 -0.01 -24.57 16.82
C GLN A 825 -1.36 -25.26 17.02
N LEU A 826 -1.52 -26.09 18.06
CA LEU A 826 -2.79 -26.71 18.39
C LEU A 826 -3.85 -25.65 18.71
N TYR A 827 -3.49 -24.63 19.48
CA TYR A 827 -4.36 -23.49 19.77
C TYR A 827 -4.76 -22.72 18.50
N LEU A 828 -3.79 -22.34 17.65
CA LEU A 828 -4.09 -21.60 16.42
C LEU A 828 -4.90 -22.43 15.41
N HIS A 829 -4.70 -23.74 15.36
CA HIS A 829 -5.52 -24.65 14.56
C HIS A 829 -6.97 -24.66 15.06
N TYR A 830 -7.17 -24.85 16.36
CA TYR A 830 -8.48 -24.85 17.00
C TYR A 830 -9.24 -23.53 16.76
N ILE A 831 -8.60 -22.39 16.99
CA ILE A 831 -9.20 -21.06 16.77
C ILE A 831 -9.55 -20.84 15.29
N TRP A 832 -8.70 -21.28 14.36
CA TRP A 832 -9.03 -21.21 12.93
C TRP A 832 -10.27 -22.06 12.57
N GLN A 833 -10.38 -23.30 13.07
CA GLN A 833 -11.57 -24.13 12.84
C GLN A 833 -12.82 -23.51 13.47
N LEU A 834 -12.72 -23.04 14.72
CA LEU A 834 -13.81 -22.40 15.45
C LEU A 834 -14.36 -21.18 14.72
N PHE A 835 -13.49 -20.26 14.28
CA PHE A 835 -13.91 -19.10 13.51
C PHE A 835 -14.40 -19.44 12.11
N SER A 836 -13.88 -20.49 11.46
CA SER A 836 -14.38 -20.94 10.16
C SER A 836 -15.85 -21.39 10.22
N ILE A 837 -16.33 -21.82 11.40
CA ILE A 837 -17.73 -22.17 11.65
C ILE A 837 -18.54 -20.96 12.15
N LYS A 838 -18.02 -20.23 13.15
CA LYS A 838 -18.77 -19.20 13.89
C LYS A 838 -18.74 -17.80 13.26
N LYS A 839 -17.75 -17.51 12.40
CA LYS A 839 -17.47 -16.17 11.86
C LYS A 839 -17.17 -16.20 10.35
N GLU A 840 -17.82 -17.10 9.61
CA GLU A 840 -17.64 -17.25 8.16
C GLU A 840 -17.69 -15.90 7.41
N GLY A 841 -16.73 -15.67 6.51
CA GLY A 841 -16.61 -14.42 5.75
C GLY A 841 -16.00 -13.23 6.52
N GLN A 842 -15.80 -13.30 7.84
CA GLN A 842 -15.16 -12.22 8.59
C GLN A 842 -13.61 -12.24 8.46
N PRO A 843 -12.91 -11.08 8.51
CA PRO A 843 -11.45 -11.02 8.40
C PRO A 843 -10.69 -11.83 9.47
N ILE A 844 -11.29 -12.02 10.65
CA ILE A 844 -10.69 -12.77 11.76
C ILE A 844 -10.42 -14.25 11.40
N VAL A 845 -11.22 -14.85 10.50
CA VAL A 845 -11.00 -16.21 10.00
C VAL A 845 -9.69 -16.29 9.21
N GLN A 846 -9.42 -15.32 8.34
CA GLN A 846 -8.20 -15.27 7.54
C GLN A 846 -6.98 -15.03 8.42
N ILE A 847 -7.09 -14.17 9.44
CA ILE A 847 -6.02 -13.94 10.40
C ILE A 847 -5.64 -15.24 11.13
N ALA A 848 -6.62 -15.98 11.67
CA ALA A 848 -6.36 -17.26 12.34
C ALA A 848 -5.72 -18.30 11.39
N LYS A 849 -6.26 -18.45 10.17
CA LYS A 849 -5.73 -19.34 9.13
C LYS A 849 -4.26 -19.02 8.80
N ILE A 850 -3.96 -17.74 8.60
CA ILE A 850 -2.63 -17.25 8.23
C ILE A 850 -1.63 -17.48 9.36
N MET A 851 -2.00 -17.22 10.61
CA MET A 851 -1.12 -17.43 11.76
C MET A 851 -0.81 -18.90 12.02
N PHE A 852 -1.81 -19.79 11.88
CA PHE A 852 -1.58 -21.24 11.88
C PHE A 852 -0.63 -21.65 10.74
N GLY A 853 -0.81 -21.11 9.53
CA GLY A 853 0.08 -21.33 8.40
C GLY A 853 1.53 -20.92 8.71
N ILE A 854 1.74 -19.66 9.13
CA ILE A 854 3.08 -19.12 9.46
C ILE A 854 3.75 -19.99 10.51
N GLY A 855 3.08 -20.28 11.63
CA GLY A 855 3.65 -21.11 12.69
C GLY A 855 3.99 -22.53 12.25
N SER A 856 3.17 -23.14 11.40
CA SER A 856 3.41 -24.49 10.87
C SER A 856 4.67 -24.57 9.99
N LYS A 857 5.17 -23.43 9.47
CA LYS A 857 6.40 -23.36 8.65
C LYS A 857 7.58 -22.73 9.38
N ASP A 858 7.35 -21.68 10.18
CA ASP A 858 8.38 -20.92 10.90
C ASP A 858 7.83 -20.29 12.19
N GLN A 859 8.13 -20.95 13.32
CA GLN A 859 7.75 -20.50 14.66
C GLN A 859 8.46 -19.22 15.11
N ARG A 860 9.69 -18.98 14.64
CA ARG A 860 10.40 -17.73 14.96
C ARG A 860 9.70 -16.57 14.26
N LYS A 861 9.31 -16.76 13.01
CA LYS A 861 8.54 -15.77 12.27
C LYS A 861 7.14 -15.54 12.83
N LEU A 862 6.48 -16.57 13.37
CA LEU A 862 5.22 -16.39 14.10
C LEU A 862 5.42 -15.48 15.33
N ARG A 863 6.49 -15.66 16.11
CA ARG A 863 6.86 -14.75 17.21
C ARG A 863 7.06 -13.32 16.74
N ASP A 864 7.90 -13.15 15.71
CA ASP A 864 8.17 -11.83 15.12
C ASP A 864 6.88 -11.17 14.60
N CYS A 865 5.92 -11.95 14.08
CA CYS A 865 4.60 -11.46 13.66
C CYS A 865 3.72 -11.04 14.85
N LEU A 866 3.60 -11.86 15.89
CA LEU A 866 2.81 -11.55 17.09
C LEU A 866 3.26 -10.23 17.74
N GLU A 867 4.57 -10.04 17.90
CA GLU A 867 5.14 -8.79 18.38
C GLU A 867 4.80 -7.58 17.49
N GLN A 868 4.86 -7.75 16.17
CA GLN A 868 4.54 -6.69 15.22
C GLN A 868 3.05 -6.36 15.21
N MET A 869 2.16 -7.35 15.22
CA MET A 869 0.71 -7.17 15.34
C MET A 869 0.36 -6.35 16.58
N ALA A 870 0.95 -6.69 17.73
CA ALA A 870 0.70 -5.97 18.98
C ALA A 870 1.16 -4.50 18.92
N LYS A 871 2.32 -4.22 18.31
CA LYS A 871 2.81 -2.84 18.05
C LYS A 871 1.86 -2.07 17.12
N ILE A 872 1.43 -2.70 16.02
CA ILE A 872 0.47 -2.15 15.06
C ILE A 872 -0.87 -1.78 15.75
N ILE A 873 -1.38 -2.65 16.62
CA ILE A 873 -2.64 -2.41 17.34
C ILE A 873 -2.52 -1.20 18.28
N VAL A 874 -1.39 -1.03 18.97
CA VAL A 874 -1.12 0.17 19.80
C VAL A 874 -1.11 1.44 18.95
N ASP A 875 -0.41 1.43 17.82
CA ASP A 875 -0.34 2.59 16.93
C ASP A 875 -1.73 2.95 16.37
N LEU A 876 -2.54 1.95 15.99
CA LEU A 876 -3.91 2.13 15.51
C LEU A 876 -4.86 2.68 16.59
N PHE A 877 -4.79 2.18 17.84
CA PHE A 877 -5.56 2.77 18.94
C PHE A 877 -5.13 4.23 19.19
N ALA A 878 -3.82 4.51 19.21
CA ALA A 878 -3.30 5.86 19.39
C ALA A 878 -3.73 6.83 18.26
N GLU A 879 -3.80 6.36 17.01
CA GLU A 879 -4.29 7.13 15.85
C GLU A 879 -5.80 7.38 15.92
N LEU A 880 -6.60 6.34 16.18
CA LEU A 880 -8.07 6.42 16.16
C LEU A 880 -8.67 7.14 17.38
N ARG A 881 -7.97 7.11 18.53
CA ARG A 881 -8.52 7.52 19.84
C ARG A 881 -7.65 8.49 20.63
N GLY A 882 -6.40 8.67 20.21
CA GLY A 882 -5.40 9.44 20.92
C GLY A 882 -4.55 8.61 21.87
N THR A 883 -3.40 9.16 22.26
CA THR A 883 -2.42 8.51 23.14
C THR A 883 -2.88 8.38 24.59
N LEU A 884 -3.81 9.23 25.02
CA LEU A 884 -4.35 9.33 26.38
C LEU A 884 -5.82 8.85 26.39
N ASP A 885 -5.99 7.59 25.99
CA ASP A 885 -7.24 6.82 25.97
C ASP A 885 -6.97 5.46 26.64
N VAL A 886 -7.91 4.98 27.45
CA VAL A 886 -7.73 3.75 28.26
C VAL A 886 -7.52 2.48 27.41
N SER A 887 -8.10 2.38 26.21
CA SER A 887 -7.84 1.27 25.28
C SER A 887 -6.42 1.37 24.71
N THR A 888 -5.96 2.57 24.33
CA THR A 888 -4.58 2.80 23.90
C THR A 888 -3.56 2.45 24.99
N LEU A 889 -3.81 2.90 26.24
CA LEU A 889 -2.93 2.60 27.37
C LEU A 889 -2.96 1.12 27.76
N SER A 890 -4.11 0.45 27.69
CA SER A 890 -4.25 -0.99 27.95
C SER A 890 -3.44 -1.83 26.94
N ALA A 891 -3.49 -1.46 25.65
CA ALA A 891 -2.68 -2.11 24.62
C ALA A 891 -1.17 -1.86 24.82
N ARG A 892 -0.75 -0.63 25.16
CA ARG A 892 0.65 -0.30 25.53
C ARG A 892 1.13 -1.09 26.74
N TYR A 893 0.28 -1.21 27.76
CA TYR A 893 0.55 -1.97 28.98
C TYR A 893 0.74 -3.46 28.70
N MET A 894 -0.12 -4.06 27.88
CA MET A 894 0.01 -5.48 27.51
C MET A 894 1.32 -5.79 26.76
N LEU A 895 1.76 -4.89 25.86
CA LEU A 895 3.03 -5.02 25.14
C LEU A 895 4.29 -4.98 26.02
N ARG A 896 4.25 -4.28 27.16
CA ARG A 896 5.43 -3.88 27.94
C ARG A 896 5.55 -4.63 29.28
N LYS A 897 4.77 -5.70 29.51
CA LYS A 897 4.78 -6.44 30.77
C LYS A 897 6.14 -7.10 31.08
N PRO A 898 6.52 -7.20 32.37
CA PRO A 898 7.76 -7.85 32.79
C PRO A 898 7.75 -9.34 32.41
N GLY A 899 8.80 -9.76 31.71
CA GLY A 899 8.93 -11.07 31.06
C GLY A 899 9.39 -10.97 29.60
N VAL A 900 8.95 -9.92 28.89
CA VAL A 900 9.23 -9.72 27.45
C VAL A 900 10.08 -8.45 27.16
N CYS A 901 10.27 -7.55 28.13
CA CYS A 901 11.09 -6.34 27.96
C CYS A 901 11.94 -6.01 29.20
N GLU A 902 13.11 -5.42 28.96
CA GLU A 902 14.17 -5.16 29.97
C GLU A 902 14.17 -3.71 30.52
N ASN A 903 13.31 -2.81 30.02
CA ASN A 903 13.41 -1.37 30.28
C ASN A 903 12.30 -0.80 31.20
N GLU A 904 12.66 -0.49 32.45
CA GLU A 904 11.76 0.09 33.46
C GLU A 904 11.19 1.47 33.06
N SER A 905 11.92 2.24 32.25
CA SER A 905 11.50 3.58 31.82
C SER A 905 10.20 3.58 31.01
N ASP A 906 9.95 2.54 30.22
CA ASP A 906 8.77 2.43 29.34
C ASP A 906 7.49 2.08 30.11
N LEU A 907 7.63 1.49 31.31
CA LEU A 907 6.53 1.20 32.23
C LEU A 907 6.18 2.41 33.10
N ILE A 908 7.18 3.20 33.50
CA ILE A 908 6.97 4.49 34.20
C ILE A 908 6.16 5.44 33.32
N GLU A 909 6.46 5.53 32.02
CA GLU A 909 5.69 6.34 31.07
C GLU A 909 4.20 5.97 31.04
N ILE A 910 3.87 4.66 30.96
CA ILE A 910 2.48 4.19 30.98
C ILE A 910 1.80 4.50 32.32
N MET A 911 2.51 4.32 33.44
CA MET A 911 2.02 4.60 34.78
C MET A 911 1.66 6.10 34.94
N ASP A 912 2.52 7.00 34.44
CA ASP A 912 2.30 8.45 34.44
C ASP A 912 1.14 8.85 33.51
N ASP A 913 1.00 8.22 32.35
CA ASP A 913 -0.15 8.44 31.45
C ASP A 913 -1.47 8.00 32.11
N TYR A 914 -1.51 6.86 32.81
CA TYR A 914 -2.68 6.45 33.59
C TYR A 914 -3.00 7.42 34.74
N ALA A 915 -1.98 8.01 35.39
CA ALA A 915 -2.18 9.04 36.41
C ALA A 915 -2.81 10.31 35.81
N ALA A 916 -2.35 10.73 34.63
CA ALA A 916 -2.93 11.85 33.90
C ALA A 916 -4.38 11.58 33.47
N LEU A 917 -4.68 10.36 33.02
CA LEU A 917 -6.03 9.93 32.65
C LEU A 917 -6.98 9.94 33.87
N THR A 918 -6.50 9.46 35.02
CA THR A 918 -7.22 9.52 36.30
C THR A 918 -7.56 10.95 36.72
N GLU A 919 -6.62 11.88 36.56
CA GLU A 919 -6.81 13.29 36.88
C GLU A 919 -7.78 14.00 35.90
N LEU A 920 -7.87 13.54 34.66
CA LEU A 920 -8.91 13.98 33.72
C LEU A 920 -10.30 13.47 34.14
N ALA A 921 -10.42 12.19 34.53
CA ALA A 921 -11.67 11.64 35.08
C ALA A 921 -12.13 12.42 36.32
N ARG A 922 -11.21 12.70 37.25
CA ARG A 922 -11.46 13.47 38.48
C ARG A 922 -12.02 14.87 38.17
N LYS A 923 -11.48 15.54 37.16
CA LYS A 923 -11.98 16.86 36.70
C LYS A 923 -13.32 16.80 36.00
N ALA A 924 -13.60 15.73 35.25
CA ALA A 924 -14.83 15.59 34.46
C ALA A 924 -16.04 15.15 35.32
N TYR A 925 -15.84 14.23 36.27
CA TYR A 925 -16.93 13.57 37.00
C TYR A 925 -16.89 13.78 38.53
N GLY A 926 -15.80 14.34 39.07
CA GLY A 926 -15.60 14.52 40.50
C GLY A 926 -15.04 13.28 41.21
N GLU A 927 -14.41 13.51 42.36
CA GLU A 927 -13.62 12.51 43.12
C GLU A 927 -14.34 11.17 43.37
N ASN A 928 -15.63 11.22 43.66
CA ASN A 928 -16.43 10.07 44.11
C ASN A 928 -17.15 9.32 42.96
N CYS A 929 -16.83 9.59 41.70
CA CYS A 929 -17.41 8.86 40.58
C CYS A 929 -16.73 7.50 40.39
N SER A 930 -17.51 6.45 40.11
CA SER A 930 -17.01 5.09 39.81
C SER A 930 -15.98 5.05 38.68
N MET A 931 -16.11 5.91 37.66
CA MET A 931 -15.12 6.07 36.59
C MET A 931 -13.74 6.50 37.12
N VAL A 932 -13.69 7.34 38.16
CA VAL A 932 -12.42 7.76 38.80
C VAL A 932 -11.82 6.60 39.58
N THR A 933 -12.64 5.90 40.37
CA THR A 933 -12.27 4.66 41.07
C THR A 933 -11.69 3.60 40.12
N GLU A 934 -12.28 3.44 38.93
CA GLU A 934 -11.78 2.52 37.92
C GLU A 934 -10.42 2.97 37.37
N MET A 935 -10.25 4.25 37.00
CA MET A 935 -8.95 4.77 36.54
C MET A 935 -7.86 4.66 37.62
N GLU A 936 -8.21 4.86 38.89
CA GLU A 936 -7.32 4.64 40.04
C GLU A 936 -6.87 3.17 40.13
N LEU A 937 -7.77 2.21 39.88
CA LEU A 937 -7.41 0.78 39.79
C LEU A 937 -6.49 0.47 38.60
N TRP A 938 -6.75 1.03 37.41
CA TRP A 938 -5.88 0.85 36.24
C TRP A 938 -4.47 1.42 36.49
N HIS A 939 -4.37 2.59 37.12
CA HIS A 939 -3.10 3.20 37.53
C HIS A 939 -2.35 2.37 38.57
N LEU A 940 -3.04 1.76 39.55
CA LEU A 940 -2.44 0.78 40.47
C LEU A 940 -1.92 -0.46 39.71
N GLY A 941 -2.68 -0.99 38.76
CA GLY A 941 -2.25 -2.12 37.92
C GLY A 941 -0.98 -1.84 37.11
N ALA A 942 -0.86 -0.63 36.55
CA ALA A 942 0.35 -0.17 35.88
C ALA A 942 1.52 -0.01 36.88
N SER A 943 1.27 0.61 38.04
CA SER A 943 2.28 0.82 39.09
C SER A 943 2.87 -0.50 39.61
N PHE A 944 2.06 -1.56 39.73
CA PHE A 944 2.54 -2.88 40.13
C PHE A 944 3.57 -3.47 39.14
N CYS A 945 3.58 -3.06 37.87
CA CYS A 945 4.57 -3.55 36.92
C CYS A 945 5.95 -2.90 37.05
N VAL A 946 6.10 -1.83 37.84
CA VAL A 946 7.37 -1.16 38.14
C VAL A 946 7.89 -1.63 39.51
N PRO A 947 8.86 -2.57 39.59
CA PRO A 947 9.22 -3.20 40.86
C PRO A 947 9.73 -2.22 41.92
N ALA A 948 10.48 -1.19 41.52
CA ALA A 948 10.97 -0.14 42.41
C ALA A 948 9.86 0.70 43.08
N ARG A 949 8.63 0.67 42.54
CA ARG A 949 7.45 1.42 43.03
C ARG A 949 6.53 0.60 43.92
N SER A 950 6.93 -0.61 44.33
CA SER A 950 6.08 -1.50 45.16
C SER A 950 5.62 -0.85 46.49
N HIS A 951 6.40 0.04 47.08
CA HIS A 951 5.98 0.82 48.26
C HIS A 951 4.96 1.93 47.93
N ASP A 952 5.14 2.63 46.81
CA ASP A 952 4.23 3.70 46.37
C ASP A 952 2.86 3.10 46.01
N LEU A 953 2.83 1.95 45.35
CA LEU A 953 1.62 1.15 45.11
C LEU A 953 0.85 0.87 46.41
N ILE A 954 1.54 0.38 47.45
CA ILE A 954 0.90 0.06 48.73
C ILE A 954 0.33 1.35 49.35
N SER A 955 1.06 2.46 49.33
CA SER A 955 0.54 3.74 49.85
C SER A 955 -0.70 4.22 49.09
N SER A 956 -0.69 4.14 47.76
CA SER A 956 -1.82 4.51 46.90
C SER A 956 -3.02 3.59 47.07
N SER A 957 -2.80 2.28 47.27
CA SER A 957 -3.88 1.32 47.56
C SER A 957 -4.60 1.61 48.87
N VAL A 958 -3.89 2.04 49.92
CA VAL A 958 -4.50 2.38 51.21
C VAL A 958 -5.46 3.55 51.03
N ASN A 959 -5.07 4.57 50.27
CA ASN A 959 -5.93 5.71 49.98
C ASN A 959 -7.22 5.28 49.25
N LEU A 960 -7.13 4.40 48.24
CA LEU A 960 -8.29 3.89 47.50
C LEU A 960 -9.20 3.01 48.39
N VAL A 961 -8.63 2.14 49.22
CA VAL A 961 -9.39 1.31 50.18
C VAL A 961 -10.09 2.20 51.23
N THR A 962 -9.42 3.22 51.75
CA THR A 962 -10.03 4.19 52.68
C THR A 962 -11.13 5.00 51.99
N LYS A 963 -10.93 5.44 50.74
CA LYS A 963 -11.95 6.14 49.93
C LYS A 963 -13.21 5.30 49.77
N LEU A 964 -13.09 4.05 49.30
CA LEU A 964 -14.20 3.09 49.19
C LEU A 964 -14.92 2.87 50.54
N LYS A 965 -14.17 2.62 51.61
CA LYS A 965 -14.74 2.37 52.96
C LYS A 965 -15.31 3.62 53.65
N SER A 966 -15.01 4.83 53.19
CA SER A 966 -15.44 6.07 53.85
C SER A 966 -16.89 6.50 53.53
N HIS A 967 -17.49 5.95 52.47
CA HIS A 967 -18.83 6.30 52.01
C HIS A 967 -19.83 5.13 52.09
N ARG A 968 -19.42 3.97 52.60
CA ARG A 968 -20.24 2.74 52.69
C ARG A 968 -20.29 2.20 54.13
N PRO A 969 -21.40 1.57 54.54
CA PRO A 969 -21.59 1.02 55.89
C PRO A 969 -20.84 -0.30 56.13
N TYR A 970 -21.03 -0.88 57.34
CA TYR A 970 -20.23 -2.00 57.85
C TYR A 970 -20.54 -3.38 57.24
N SER A 971 -21.70 -3.59 56.60
CA SER A 971 -22.00 -4.85 55.90
C SER A 971 -21.63 -4.78 54.42
N TRP A 972 -21.32 -5.92 53.81
CA TRP A 972 -21.03 -6.02 52.38
C TRP A 972 -22.31 -6.00 51.52
N ASP A 973 -23.46 -6.32 52.10
CA ASP A 973 -24.79 -6.31 51.43
C ASP A 973 -25.28 -4.92 51.02
N GLU A 974 -24.55 -3.88 51.44
CA GLU A 974 -24.82 -2.46 51.19
C GLU A 974 -23.77 -1.83 50.24
N TRP A 975 -22.94 -2.67 49.61
CA TRP A 975 -21.90 -2.29 48.65
C TRP A 975 -22.29 -2.70 47.22
N ASP A 976 -21.93 -1.87 46.24
CA ASP A 976 -22.18 -2.21 44.83
C ASP A 976 -21.15 -3.24 44.34
N ASP A 977 -21.57 -4.17 43.48
CA ASP A 977 -20.72 -5.20 42.84
C ASP A 977 -19.39 -4.64 42.31
N SER A 978 -19.43 -3.46 41.69
CA SER A 978 -18.27 -2.78 41.11
C SER A 978 -17.26 -2.31 42.17
N ASP A 979 -17.75 -1.89 43.34
CA ASP A 979 -16.89 -1.46 44.46
C ASP A 979 -16.25 -2.69 45.13
N LEU A 980 -17.00 -3.78 45.30
CA LEU A 980 -16.48 -5.06 45.82
C LEU A 980 -15.45 -5.70 44.89
N TRP A 981 -15.69 -5.68 43.57
CA TRP A 981 -14.75 -6.13 42.55
C TRP A 981 -13.49 -5.27 42.48
N THR A 982 -13.64 -3.96 42.61
CA THR A 982 -12.48 -3.05 42.72
C THR A 982 -11.67 -3.38 43.97
N LEU A 983 -12.34 -3.57 45.11
CA LEU A 983 -11.70 -3.86 46.39
C LEU A 983 -10.92 -5.19 46.37
N SER A 984 -11.47 -6.26 45.79
CA SER A 984 -10.76 -7.53 45.63
C SER A 984 -9.57 -7.41 44.67
N SER A 985 -9.70 -6.62 43.60
CA SER A 985 -8.61 -6.32 42.67
C SER A 985 -7.48 -5.50 43.30
N VAL A 986 -7.80 -4.57 44.21
CA VAL A 986 -6.78 -3.83 44.98
C VAL A 986 -6.07 -4.77 45.95
N TYR A 987 -6.81 -5.58 46.72
CA TYR A 987 -6.20 -6.55 47.64
C TYR A 987 -5.31 -7.56 46.91
N SER A 988 -5.70 -8.01 45.72
CA SER A 988 -4.88 -8.86 44.83
C SER A 988 -3.52 -8.23 44.51
N LEU A 989 -3.51 -6.97 44.05
CA LEU A 989 -2.28 -6.26 43.68
C LEU A 989 -1.38 -6.02 44.91
N VAL A 990 -1.99 -5.70 46.05
CA VAL A 990 -1.28 -5.49 47.31
C VAL A 990 -0.68 -6.78 47.84
N ALA A 991 -1.37 -7.92 47.73
CA ALA A 991 -0.81 -9.22 48.08
C ALA A 991 0.48 -9.51 47.30
N LEU A 992 0.42 -9.44 45.97
CA LEU A 992 1.57 -9.69 45.09
C LEU A 992 2.73 -8.70 45.32
N ALA A 993 2.43 -7.45 45.66
CA ALA A 993 3.46 -6.46 46.02
C ALA A 993 4.14 -6.78 47.36
N ASN A 994 3.38 -7.20 48.37
CA ASN A 994 3.94 -7.67 49.64
C ASN A 994 4.77 -8.94 49.48
N LEU A 995 4.37 -9.85 48.58
CA LEU A 995 5.17 -11.04 48.23
C LEU A 995 6.55 -10.65 47.66
N ARG A 996 6.61 -9.66 46.75
CA ARG A 996 7.88 -9.12 46.22
C ARG A 996 8.74 -8.45 47.29
N LEU A 997 8.10 -7.75 48.24
CA LEU A 997 8.76 -7.13 49.40
C LEU A 997 9.09 -8.14 50.52
N GLN A 998 8.79 -9.43 50.32
CA GLN A 998 8.98 -10.52 51.28
C GLN A 998 8.18 -10.38 52.60
N ASP A 999 7.16 -9.50 52.64
CA ASP A 999 6.18 -9.48 53.74
C ASP A 999 5.11 -10.56 53.52
N VAL A 1000 5.51 -11.80 53.78
CA VAL A 1000 4.65 -12.99 53.64
C VAL A 1000 3.39 -12.89 54.53
N LYS A 1001 3.48 -12.25 55.69
CA LYS A 1001 2.34 -12.13 56.62
C LYS A 1001 1.27 -11.20 56.05
N THR A 1002 1.67 -10.04 55.55
CA THR A 1002 0.75 -9.09 54.92
C THR A 1002 0.28 -9.62 53.57
N CYS A 1003 1.11 -10.35 52.81
CA CYS A 1003 0.69 -11.06 51.60
C CYS A 1003 -0.49 -12.02 51.87
N ILE A 1004 -0.34 -12.93 52.84
CA ILE A 1004 -1.38 -13.91 53.22
C ILE A 1004 -2.69 -13.21 53.57
N PHE A 1005 -2.66 -12.17 54.41
CA PHE A 1005 -3.86 -11.43 54.79
C PHE A 1005 -4.61 -10.83 53.58
N ASN A 1006 -3.89 -10.22 52.63
CA ASN A 1006 -4.52 -9.62 51.46
C ASN A 1006 -5.02 -10.68 50.46
N MET A 1007 -4.40 -11.87 50.38
CA MET A 1007 -4.93 -13.02 49.63
C MET A 1007 -6.22 -13.56 50.25
N GLU A 1008 -6.26 -13.71 51.58
CA GLU A 1008 -7.45 -14.14 52.31
C GLU A 1008 -8.64 -13.19 52.11
N GLU A 1009 -8.42 -11.87 52.22
CA GLU A 1009 -9.47 -10.87 51.96
C GLU A 1009 -9.87 -10.80 50.47
N THR A 1010 -8.95 -11.06 49.54
CA THR A 1010 -9.27 -11.21 48.11
C THR A 1010 -10.22 -12.38 47.86
N ILE A 1011 -9.88 -13.57 48.36
CA ILE A 1011 -10.72 -14.78 48.23
C ILE A 1011 -12.08 -14.54 48.85
N ARG A 1012 -12.12 -13.97 50.06
CA ARG A 1012 -13.37 -13.69 50.80
C ARG A 1012 -14.32 -12.76 50.04
N LEU A 1013 -13.81 -11.69 49.42
CA LEU A 1013 -14.61 -10.78 48.61
C LEU A 1013 -15.14 -11.44 47.33
N LEU A 1014 -14.32 -12.28 46.67
CA LEU A 1014 -14.75 -13.04 45.50
C LEU A 1014 -15.84 -14.06 45.89
N GLU A 1015 -15.69 -14.78 47.01
CA GLU A 1015 -16.70 -15.74 47.49
C GLU A 1015 -18.02 -15.08 47.88
N TYR A 1016 -17.98 -13.87 48.42
CA TYR A 1016 -19.19 -13.10 48.68
C TYR A 1016 -19.91 -12.69 47.38
N LEU A 1017 -19.15 -12.21 46.38
CA LEU A 1017 -19.67 -11.89 45.04
C LEU A 1017 -20.23 -13.11 44.27
N VAL A 1018 -19.91 -14.33 44.71
CA VAL A 1018 -20.50 -15.59 44.24
C VAL A 1018 -21.80 -15.91 44.98
N TYR A 1019 -21.83 -15.71 46.30
CA TYR A 1019 -22.95 -16.06 47.17
C TYR A 1019 -24.25 -15.29 46.82
N GLU A 1020 -24.15 -14.00 46.52
CA GLU A 1020 -25.29 -13.13 46.19
C GLU A 1020 -25.90 -13.36 44.79
N ARG A 1021 -25.41 -14.32 43.99
CA ARG A 1021 -25.87 -14.54 42.60
C ARG A 1021 -26.67 -15.84 42.42
N GLU A 1022 -27.91 -15.70 41.98
CA GLU A 1022 -28.61 -16.76 41.24
C GLU A 1022 -27.86 -17.08 39.93
N GLU A 1023 -28.01 -18.30 39.43
CA GLU A 1023 -27.10 -18.93 38.45
C GLU A 1023 -26.79 -18.11 37.18
N GLY A 1024 -25.53 -18.12 36.74
CA GLY A 1024 -25.14 -17.51 35.46
C GLY A 1024 -23.62 -17.32 35.28
N PHE A 1025 -23.23 -16.95 34.05
CA PHE A 1025 -21.84 -16.76 33.58
C PHE A 1025 -20.94 -15.95 34.52
N TRP A 1026 -21.48 -14.90 35.17
CA TRP A 1026 -20.73 -14.06 36.10
C TRP A 1026 -20.40 -14.73 37.43
N ARG A 1027 -21.21 -15.69 37.88
CA ARG A 1027 -20.93 -16.44 39.11
C ARG A 1027 -19.78 -17.41 38.90
N GLU A 1028 -19.85 -18.22 37.83
CA GLU A 1028 -18.79 -19.18 37.47
C GLU A 1028 -17.41 -18.51 37.29
N ARG A 1029 -17.40 -17.29 36.71
CA ARG A 1029 -16.20 -16.45 36.58
C ARG A 1029 -15.50 -16.21 37.92
N ILE A 1030 -16.28 -15.80 38.93
CA ILE A 1030 -15.76 -15.35 40.21
C ILE A 1030 -15.36 -16.55 41.08
N GLU A 1031 -16.10 -17.68 40.97
CA GLU A 1031 -15.74 -18.97 41.57
C GLU A 1031 -14.34 -19.44 41.13
N VAL A 1032 -14.02 -19.40 39.82
CA VAL A 1032 -12.69 -19.85 39.37
C VAL A 1032 -11.58 -18.88 39.76
N MET A 1033 -11.85 -17.56 39.81
CA MET A 1033 -10.87 -16.61 40.34
C MET A 1033 -10.57 -16.84 41.83
N ALA A 1034 -11.60 -17.06 42.66
CA ALA A 1034 -11.42 -17.44 44.06
C ALA A 1034 -10.62 -18.74 44.19
N ALA A 1035 -10.89 -19.73 43.32
CA ALA A 1035 -10.14 -20.98 43.29
C ALA A 1035 -8.65 -20.79 42.93
N SER A 1036 -8.31 -19.92 41.97
CA SER A 1036 -6.92 -19.61 41.61
C SER A 1036 -6.16 -18.98 42.77
N TRP A 1037 -6.76 -17.99 43.46
CA TRP A 1037 -6.15 -17.37 44.63
C TRP A 1037 -6.00 -18.33 45.82
N ARG A 1038 -6.92 -19.28 46.00
CA ARG A 1038 -6.79 -20.36 46.99
C ARG A 1038 -5.59 -21.27 46.73
N VAL A 1039 -5.25 -21.55 45.47
CA VAL A 1039 -4.04 -22.32 45.12
C VAL A 1039 -2.78 -21.53 45.50
N GLU A 1040 -2.64 -20.28 45.04
CA GLU A 1040 -1.49 -19.44 45.39
C GLU A 1040 -1.34 -19.26 46.92
N LEU A 1041 -2.45 -19.05 47.63
CA LEU A 1041 -2.47 -18.95 49.08
C LEU A 1041 -2.01 -20.26 49.74
N ALA A 1042 -2.43 -21.42 49.26
CA ALA A 1042 -2.00 -22.70 49.81
C ALA A 1042 -0.49 -22.93 49.63
N ASP A 1043 0.07 -22.57 48.48
CA ASP A 1043 1.51 -22.72 48.20
C ASP A 1043 2.35 -21.75 49.05
N ILE A 1044 1.89 -20.50 49.24
CA ILE A 1044 2.54 -19.53 50.14
C ILE A 1044 2.39 -19.93 51.61
N LEU A 1045 1.25 -20.49 52.02
CA LEU A 1045 1.06 -21.05 53.36
C LEU A 1045 2.04 -22.21 53.60
N ALA A 1046 2.18 -23.15 52.65
CA ALA A 1046 3.13 -24.25 52.72
C ALA A 1046 4.59 -23.75 52.78
N TYR A 1047 4.96 -22.81 51.91
CA TYR A 1047 6.29 -22.18 51.92
C TYR A 1047 6.59 -21.45 53.24
N SER A 1048 5.58 -20.84 53.87
CA SER A 1048 5.68 -20.21 55.20
C SER A 1048 5.66 -21.20 56.38
N GLY A 1049 5.58 -22.51 56.12
CA GLY A 1049 5.53 -23.56 57.15
C GLY A 1049 4.15 -23.80 57.78
N GLN A 1050 3.09 -23.16 57.27
CA GLN A 1050 1.71 -23.29 57.75
C GLN A 1050 0.96 -24.45 57.08
N ASN A 1051 1.59 -25.63 57.03
CA ASN A 1051 1.13 -26.79 56.24
C ASN A 1051 -0.29 -27.26 56.58
N SER A 1052 -0.75 -27.15 57.83
CA SER A 1052 -2.13 -27.50 58.18
C SER A 1052 -3.16 -26.59 57.50
N ARG A 1053 -2.89 -25.28 57.47
CA ARG A 1053 -3.74 -24.27 56.80
C ARG A 1053 -3.71 -24.44 55.29
N ALA A 1054 -2.55 -24.78 54.72
CA ALA A 1054 -2.42 -25.08 53.30
C ALA A 1054 -3.30 -26.28 52.90
N VAL A 1055 -3.31 -27.35 53.70
CA VAL A 1055 -4.20 -28.52 53.49
C VAL A 1055 -5.68 -28.13 53.62
N GLU A 1056 -6.06 -27.34 54.63
CA GLU A 1056 -7.45 -26.85 54.80
C GLU A 1056 -7.93 -26.02 53.58
N VAL A 1057 -7.08 -25.14 53.06
CA VAL A 1057 -7.39 -24.33 51.87
C VAL A 1057 -7.54 -25.19 50.61
N ILE A 1058 -6.71 -26.24 50.46
CA ILE A 1058 -6.79 -27.19 49.33
C ILE A 1058 -8.04 -28.07 49.42
N SER A 1059 -8.37 -28.66 50.57
CA SER A 1059 -9.56 -29.52 50.71
C SER A 1059 -10.88 -28.76 50.54
N ALA A 1060 -10.88 -27.43 50.73
CA ALA A 1060 -12.03 -26.59 50.39
C ALA A 1060 -12.26 -26.48 48.86
N LEU A 1061 -11.23 -26.63 48.02
CA LEU A 1061 -11.37 -26.64 46.56
C LEU A 1061 -12.00 -27.94 46.03
N GLU A 1062 -11.76 -29.06 46.71
CA GLU A 1062 -12.27 -30.38 46.33
C GLU A 1062 -13.81 -30.44 46.49
N ASN A 1063 -14.35 -29.78 47.51
CA ASN A 1063 -15.80 -29.70 47.76
C ASN A 1063 -16.58 -28.79 46.80
N LEU A 1064 -15.91 -27.94 46.02
CA LEU A 1064 -16.56 -27.01 45.06
C LEU A 1064 -16.86 -27.66 43.69
N GLY A 1065 -16.57 -28.95 43.49
CA GLY A 1065 -16.84 -29.66 42.24
C GLY A 1065 -15.92 -29.28 41.07
N ILE A 1066 -15.03 -28.30 41.24
CA ILE A 1066 -14.03 -27.86 40.24
C ILE A 1066 -12.96 -28.96 40.00
N LEU A 1067 -12.86 -29.95 40.89
CA LEU A 1067 -11.90 -31.05 40.86
C LEU A 1067 -12.56 -32.45 40.99
N THR A 1068 -13.74 -32.67 40.41
CA THR A 1068 -14.27 -34.05 40.28
C THR A 1068 -13.41 -34.88 39.32
N LEU A 1069 -12.49 -35.65 39.90
CA LEU A 1069 -11.81 -36.75 39.23
C LEU A 1069 -12.79 -37.92 39.07
N ASP A 1070 -13.36 -38.07 37.88
CA ASP A 1070 -13.73 -39.42 37.42
C ASP A 1070 -12.42 -40.16 37.09
N ASP A 1071 -11.93 -40.89 38.09
CA ASP A 1071 -10.87 -41.87 37.90
C ASP A 1071 -11.36 -42.95 36.92
N HIS A 1072 -10.77 -43.02 35.71
CA HIS A 1072 -10.36 -44.31 35.13
C HIS A 1072 -9.38 -44.26 33.94
N GLU A 1073 -9.28 -43.17 33.17
CA GLU A 1073 -8.42 -43.15 31.95
C GLU A 1073 -7.42 -41.98 31.91
N CYS A 1074 -6.30 -42.12 32.62
CA CYS A 1074 -5.04 -41.39 32.36
C CYS A 1074 -3.87 -42.08 33.10
N THR A 1075 -3.31 -43.13 32.48
CA THR A 1075 -2.10 -43.82 32.95
C THR A 1075 -0.85 -42.93 32.82
N THR A 1076 0.20 -43.27 33.57
CA THR A 1076 1.33 -42.39 33.89
C THR A 1076 2.41 -42.24 32.82
N GLU A 1077 2.12 -42.50 31.53
CA GLU A 1077 3.10 -42.39 30.45
C GLU A 1077 2.56 -41.58 29.26
N SER A 1078 3.33 -40.54 28.86
CA SER A 1078 3.07 -39.60 27.74
C SER A 1078 1.70 -38.92 27.68
N ILE A 1079 1.62 -37.68 28.18
CA ILE A 1079 0.54 -36.75 27.86
C ILE A 1079 1.13 -35.40 27.44
N ASP A 1080 1.19 -35.18 26.12
CA ASP A 1080 1.35 -33.85 25.52
C ASP A 1080 0.11 -33.02 25.87
N SER A 1081 0.28 -31.96 26.67
CA SER A 1081 -0.78 -31.43 27.52
C SER A 1081 -1.89 -30.63 26.82
N LEU A 1082 -1.65 -30.08 25.62
CA LEU A 1082 -2.71 -29.48 24.80
C LEU A 1082 -3.41 -30.51 23.89
N SER A 1083 -2.71 -31.52 23.34
CA SER A 1083 -3.26 -32.44 22.33
C SER A 1083 -4.18 -33.55 22.84
N ILE A 1084 -4.47 -33.57 24.15
CA ILE A 1084 -5.56 -34.40 24.72
C ILE A 1084 -6.79 -33.54 25.06
N VAL A 1085 -6.68 -32.21 24.92
CA VAL A 1085 -7.73 -31.23 25.25
C VAL A 1085 -8.31 -30.57 23.99
N VAL A 1086 -7.47 -30.35 22.98
CA VAL A 1086 -7.82 -29.97 21.59
C VAL A 1086 -8.12 -31.21 20.77
#